data_AF-A0A4P5VZT8-F1
#
_entry.id   AF-A0A4P5VZT8-F1
#
_cell.length_a   1.000
_cell.length_b   1.000
_cell.length_c   1.000
_cell.angle_alpha   90.00
_cell.angle_beta   90.00
_cell.angle_gamma   90.00
#
_symmetry.space_group_name_H-M   'P 1'
#
loop_
_entity.id
_entity.type
_entity.pdbx_description
1 polymer ?
#
loop_
_entity_poly.entity_id
_entity_poly.type
_entity_poly.pdbx_seq_one_letter_code
_entity_poly.pdbx_strand_id
1 'polypeptide(L)'
;MLLLLALVAPAAAHGSGQTGNSTSGCSCHGALPSSSVSASFSASASTVEPGDVVNVSFIVGSTSAARAYGGLDVSATGGTFTAGSNTQVRSSEVTHLSATAMTASSITFDMTWTAPTTEGTYSLRGVGQSNNNNGSDSGDAWVKASNLSIIVDDGCEDVDADGYEVCDDGSGTDCDDADAAVNPGEDELCNDVDDDCDDEIDESSAIDAETWYLDDDGDGYGSPSTFTVSCDVPSGYVADDTDCDDAEASVNPAAVERCDTVDNDCDGATDPATSADAVTWYRDADGDGYAGSTTILACTIPSGYLPTSTDCDDALPGVNPAASETCDGADQDCDGATDEDATDARTFYLDSDADGYGESGATVDDCAAPAGYAALPGDCDDRDAAYHPGATETCTDAEDFNCDGSVTMEDLDGDGFVACMECNDGNAAVNPAAAELCNGVDDDCDGAVDPDTAADASDWYADVDSDGFGDPAVATQSCLSLAGYVADSTDCDDADATAFPGAPETCDGADDDCNGAADDAAVDANVYFADADADAFGDAATSISDCSAPSGYVSDSSDCDDADAAVSPSGGEVCDGVDNDCDGTTDEPDASDATFWYADADGDGYGDATVATIACSAPADYVADALDCDDGAAAVNPAAAEVWYDGVDDDCDGNDADADLDGWLYPADCNDADATVNPDAMETPYDGLDADCSGGSDFDADGDGFDSEAFGGSDCDDADASTYAGAPDLGDGVEHDCDVRNDHDRDDDGYDDAAFGGDDCDDANSAINPAATDTWYDGIDADCDGSDDYDQDHDGVRVDEDCDDTDREIALDCDSGDPADSGDSGDTGDSGDSGGDPDADADPSGDSAAATPDAECGGCAADPSAGTLPALLLAAAALRRRRPSPEAPC
;
A
#
# COMPACT_ATOMS: atom_id res chain seq x y z
N MET A 1 -65.45 -59.12 -38.52
CA MET A 1 -66.40 -59.87 -37.66
C MET A 1 -65.69 -60.48 -36.46
N LEU A 2 -65.41 -59.65 -35.46
CA LEU A 2 -65.32 -60.06 -34.06
C LEU A 2 -65.66 -58.81 -33.24
N LEU A 3 -66.62 -58.92 -32.33
CA LEU A 3 -67.19 -57.77 -31.61
C LEU A 3 -66.59 -57.73 -30.21
N LEU A 4 -65.71 -56.76 -29.93
CA LEU A 4 -65.20 -56.55 -28.58
C LEU A 4 -66.09 -55.53 -27.86
N LEU A 5 -66.90 -56.02 -26.91
CA LEU A 5 -67.64 -55.14 -26.00
C LEU A 5 -66.66 -54.56 -24.96
N ALA A 6 -66.41 -53.26 -25.02
CA ALA A 6 -65.90 -52.54 -23.86
C ALA A 6 -66.97 -52.56 -22.75
N LEU A 7 -66.68 -53.21 -21.62
CA LEU A 7 -67.52 -53.10 -20.43
C LEU A 7 -67.26 -51.77 -19.75
N VAL A 8 -68.14 -50.79 -19.98
CA VAL A 8 -68.27 -49.64 -19.09
C VAL A 8 -68.88 -50.14 -17.77
N ALA A 9 -68.06 -50.23 -16.73
CA ALA A 9 -68.55 -50.48 -15.38
C ALA A 9 -69.20 -49.19 -14.83
N PRO A 10 -70.43 -49.23 -14.29
CA PRO A 10 -70.97 -48.08 -13.58
C PRO A 10 -70.15 -47.83 -12.32
N ALA A 11 -69.73 -46.58 -12.10
CA ALA A 11 -68.96 -46.18 -10.93
C ALA A 11 -69.70 -46.54 -9.64
N ALA A 12 -69.14 -47.48 -8.88
CA ALA A 12 -69.60 -47.78 -7.54
C ALA A 12 -69.00 -46.76 -6.56
N ALA A 13 -69.66 -46.52 -5.43
CA ALA A 13 -69.04 -45.78 -4.33
C ALA A 13 -67.82 -46.58 -3.82
N HIS A 14 -66.60 -46.12 -4.11
CA HIS A 14 -65.39 -46.87 -3.77
C HIS A 14 -65.20 -46.92 -2.25
N GLY A 15 -65.11 -48.14 -1.72
CA GLY A 15 -65.04 -48.40 -0.27
C GLY A 15 -63.71 -48.04 0.39
N SER A 16 -62.69 -47.68 -0.40
CA SER A 16 -61.42 -47.08 -0.02
C SER A 16 -61.18 -45.91 -0.97
N GLY A 17 -60.85 -44.73 -0.47
CA GLY A 17 -60.91 -43.47 -1.21
C GLY A 17 -60.12 -43.43 -2.51
N GLN A 18 -60.54 -42.50 -3.38
CA GLN A 18 -59.97 -42.26 -4.70
C GLN A 18 -59.30 -40.89 -4.73
N THR A 19 -58.23 -40.81 -5.51
CA THR A 19 -57.49 -39.61 -5.87
C THR A 19 -58.06 -38.99 -7.14
N GLY A 20 -57.54 -37.84 -7.54
CA GLY A 20 -57.93 -37.12 -8.75
C GLY A 20 -58.94 -36.02 -8.45
N ASN A 21 -58.56 -35.07 -7.59
CA ASN A 21 -59.30 -33.83 -7.30
C ASN A 21 -59.39 -32.91 -8.53
N SER A 22 -60.10 -33.35 -9.57
CA SER A 22 -60.37 -32.53 -10.75
C SER A 22 -61.08 -31.24 -10.34
N THR A 23 -60.72 -30.15 -11.01
CA THR A 23 -61.36 -28.83 -10.84
C THR A 23 -62.89 -28.93 -10.97
N SER A 24 -63.37 -29.85 -11.82
CA SER A 24 -64.79 -30.17 -12.09
C SER A 24 -65.57 -30.89 -10.96
N GLY A 25 -64.90 -31.48 -9.95
CA GLY A 25 -65.54 -32.06 -8.75
C GLY A 25 -65.52 -33.61 -8.68
N CYS A 26 -65.98 -34.17 -7.54
CA CYS A 26 -65.98 -35.63 -7.33
C CYS A 26 -67.01 -36.33 -8.24
N SER A 27 -66.52 -36.94 -9.32
CA SER A 27 -67.30 -37.73 -10.28
C SER A 27 -68.02 -38.94 -9.68
N CYS A 28 -67.65 -39.38 -8.46
CA CYS A 28 -68.13 -40.61 -7.85
C CYS A 28 -69.37 -40.49 -6.93
N HIS A 29 -69.85 -39.27 -6.61
CA HIS A 29 -70.94 -39.08 -5.63
C HIS A 29 -72.00 -38.03 -6.04
N GLY A 30 -72.32 -37.97 -7.33
CA GLY A 30 -73.38 -37.12 -7.90
C GLY A 30 -72.88 -35.76 -8.39
N ALA A 31 -73.56 -35.22 -9.41
CA ALA A 31 -73.03 -34.16 -10.26
C ALA A 31 -72.90 -32.74 -9.65
N LEU A 32 -73.39 -32.51 -8.42
CA LEU A 32 -73.38 -31.17 -7.79
C LEU A 32 -73.10 -31.27 -6.28
N PRO A 33 -72.36 -30.30 -5.69
CA PRO A 33 -72.12 -30.25 -4.26
C PRO A 33 -73.42 -30.00 -3.47
N SER A 34 -73.49 -30.51 -2.23
CA SER A 34 -74.70 -30.42 -1.40
C SER A 34 -74.48 -29.61 -0.13
N SER A 35 -75.37 -28.64 0.11
CA SER A 35 -75.46 -27.91 1.38
C SER A 35 -75.90 -28.76 2.58
N SER A 36 -76.20 -30.05 2.39
CA SER A 36 -76.42 -30.97 3.51
C SER A 36 -75.14 -31.47 4.16
N VAL A 37 -73.98 -31.25 3.52
CA VAL A 37 -72.64 -31.66 3.94
C VAL A 37 -71.79 -30.42 4.16
N SER A 38 -70.85 -30.47 5.11
CA SER A 38 -69.84 -29.43 5.34
C SER A 38 -68.45 -30.05 5.34
N ALA A 39 -67.46 -29.34 4.81
CA ALA A 39 -66.04 -29.72 4.85
C ALA A 39 -65.20 -28.51 5.27
N SER A 40 -64.20 -28.72 6.13
CA SER A 40 -63.30 -27.65 6.60
C SER A 40 -61.97 -28.22 7.10
N PHE A 41 -60.89 -27.49 6.84
CA PHE A 41 -59.59 -27.73 7.46
C PHE A 41 -59.46 -27.10 8.85
N SER A 42 -58.51 -27.62 9.63
CA SER A 42 -57.87 -26.99 10.77
C SER A 42 -56.40 -27.41 10.74
N ALA A 43 -55.48 -26.53 11.06
CA ALA A 43 -54.05 -26.82 11.14
C ALA A 43 -53.47 -26.37 12.50
N SER A 44 -52.29 -26.87 12.86
CA SER A 44 -51.56 -26.42 14.06
C SER A 44 -50.87 -25.07 13.88
N ALA A 45 -50.48 -24.74 12.66
CA ALA A 45 -49.82 -23.50 12.26
C ALA A 45 -50.33 -23.03 10.88
N SER A 46 -49.98 -21.80 10.48
CA SER A 46 -50.30 -21.20 9.17
C SER A 46 -49.12 -20.48 8.51
N THR A 47 -48.02 -20.34 9.23
CA THR A 47 -46.67 -19.96 8.78
C THR A 47 -45.74 -20.95 9.49
N VAL A 48 -44.74 -21.49 8.79
CA VAL A 48 -43.77 -22.48 9.29
C VAL A 48 -42.50 -22.48 8.45
N GLU A 49 -41.39 -22.90 9.04
CA GLU A 49 -40.10 -23.08 8.37
C GLU A 49 -40.12 -24.18 7.29
N PRO A 50 -39.17 -24.16 6.34
CA PRO A 50 -38.88 -25.30 5.46
C PRO A 50 -38.71 -26.62 6.22
N GLY A 51 -39.33 -27.69 5.72
CA GLY A 51 -39.28 -29.03 6.33
C GLY A 51 -40.10 -29.22 7.62
N ASP A 52 -40.73 -28.18 8.17
CA ASP A 52 -41.47 -28.28 9.44
C ASP A 52 -42.79 -29.10 9.33
N VAL A 53 -43.26 -29.70 10.44
CA VAL A 53 -44.36 -30.69 10.42
C VAL A 53 -45.67 -30.16 10.99
N VAL A 54 -46.55 -29.71 10.11
CA VAL A 54 -47.89 -29.21 10.45
C VAL A 54 -48.88 -30.37 10.67
N ASN A 55 -49.59 -30.34 11.81
CA ASN A 55 -50.71 -31.25 12.07
C ASN A 55 -51.98 -30.70 11.41
N VAL A 56 -52.60 -31.47 10.51
CA VAL A 56 -53.78 -31.06 9.73
C VAL A 56 -54.96 -31.98 10.02
N SER A 57 -56.09 -31.40 10.40
CA SER A 57 -57.36 -32.11 10.62
C SER A 57 -58.39 -31.68 9.56
N PHE A 58 -58.85 -32.62 8.75
CA PHE A 58 -59.94 -32.40 7.80
C PHE A 58 -61.27 -32.89 8.38
N ILE A 59 -62.23 -31.98 8.55
CA ILE A 59 -63.49 -32.24 9.24
C ILE A 59 -64.64 -32.31 8.23
N VAL A 60 -65.37 -33.42 8.23
CA VAL A 60 -66.56 -33.62 7.39
C VAL A 60 -67.81 -33.78 8.25
N GLY A 61 -68.82 -32.93 8.01
CA GLY A 61 -70.08 -32.91 8.75
C GLY A 61 -71.29 -33.20 7.85
N SER A 62 -72.36 -33.73 8.44
CA SER A 62 -73.60 -34.04 7.73
C SER A 62 -74.85 -33.68 8.52
N THR A 63 -75.81 -33.04 7.88
CA THR A 63 -77.14 -32.76 8.46
C THR A 63 -78.12 -33.92 8.29
N SER A 64 -77.74 -34.98 7.56
CA SER A 64 -78.60 -36.11 7.23
C SER A 64 -78.22 -37.37 8.01
N ALA A 65 -79.07 -37.78 8.95
CA ALA A 65 -78.91 -39.03 9.69
C ALA A 65 -78.98 -40.31 8.82
N ALA A 66 -79.35 -40.19 7.54
CA ALA A 66 -79.29 -41.28 6.57
C ALA A 66 -77.92 -41.42 5.89
N ARG A 67 -77.01 -40.46 6.08
CA ARG A 67 -75.66 -40.40 5.47
C ARG A 67 -74.60 -40.38 6.57
N ALA A 68 -74.58 -41.46 7.36
CA ALA A 68 -73.85 -41.54 8.62
C ALA A 68 -72.37 -41.95 8.48
N TYR A 69 -71.82 -41.97 7.28
CA TYR A 69 -70.42 -42.28 7.00
C TYR A 69 -69.79 -41.11 6.23
N GLY A 70 -68.49 -40.92 6.41
CA GLY A 70 -67.74 -39.90 5.69
C GLY A 70 -66.48 -40.43 5.00
N GLY A 71 -65.98 -39.62 4.08
CA GLY A 71 -64.71 -39.79 3.40
C GLY A 71 -64.12 -38.44 3.01
N LEU A 72 -62.82 -38.42 2.74
CA LEU A 72 -62.08 -37.28 2.19
C LEU A 72 -61.28 -37.66 0.95
N ASP A 73 -60.90 -36.62 0.24
CA ASP A 73 -59.75 -36.51 -0.67
C ASP A 73 -59.10 -35.12 -0.43
N VAL A 74 -57.79 -35.04 -0.25
CA VAL A 74 -57.04 -33.81 0.08
C VAL A 74 -55.70 -33.78 -0.67
N SER A 75 -55.49 -32.70 -1.42
CA SER A 75 -54.26 -32.37 -2.15
C SER A 75 -53.55 -31.16 -1.51
N ALA A 76 -52.27 -30.97 -1.81
CA ALA A 76 -51.53 -29.72 -1.59
C ALA A 76 -50.89 -29.27 -2.91
N THR A 77 -50.48 -28.01 -3.00
CA THR A 77 -49.69 -27.51 -4.15
C THR A 77 -48.19 -27.81 -4.03
N GLY A 78 -47.74 -28.29 -2.86
CA GLY A 78 -46.36 -28.66 -2.54
C GLY A 78 -46.29 -29.25 -1.12
N GLY A 79 -45.10 -29.65 -0.69
CA GLY A 79 -44.89 -30.38 0.57
C GLY A 79 -45.41 -31.82 0.53
N THR A 80 -45.17 -32.59 1.59
CA THR A 80 -45.50 -34.02 1.65
C THR A 80 -46.49 -34.36 2.76
N PHE A 81 -47.43 -35.25 2.50
CA PHE A 81 -48.38 -35.71 3.52
C PHE A 81 -47.93 -37.02 4.18
N THR A 82 -48.18 -37.15 5.48
CA THR A 82 -48.21 -38.44 6.18
C THR A 82 -49.63 -38.76 6.66
N ALA A 83 -50.09 -39.97 6.36
CA ALA A 83 -51.42 -40.43 6.71
C ALA A 83 -51.60 -40.71 8.21
N GLY A 84 -52.72 -40.25 8.77
CA GLY A 84 -53.18 -40.62 10.10
C GLY A 84 -53.99 -41.93 10.12
N SER A 85 -54.48 -42.30 11.30
CA SER A 85 -55.00 -43.65 11.61
C SER A 85 -56.16 -44.18 10.75
N ASN A 86 -56.90 -43.32 10.03
CA ASN A 86 -58.01 -43.70 9.15
C ASN A 86 -57.85 -43.16 7.71
N THR A 87 -56.69 -42.61 7.38
CA THR A 87 -56.35 -42.08 6.06
C THR A 87 -55.19 -42.85 5.43
N GLN A 88 -54.93 -42.60 4.15
CA GLN A 88 -53.83 -43.17 3.37
C GLN A 88 -53.37 -42.12 2.36
N VAL A 89 -52.07 -42.05 2.08
CA VAL A 89 -51.55 -41.27 0.95
C VAL A 89 -51.59 -42.13 -0.30
N ARG A 90 -52.07 -41.58 -1.42
CA ARG A 90 -52.02 -42.17 -2.75
C ARG A 90 -51.83 -41.05 -3.76
N SER A 91 -50.91 -41.20 -4.72
CA SER A 91 -50.64 -40.16 -5.74
C SER A 91 -50.49 -38.75 -5.12
N SER A 92 -49.76 -38.67 -4.01
CA SER A 92 -49.56 -37.45 -3.19
C SER A 92 -50.82 -36.80 -2.57
N GLU A 93 -52.00 -37.43 -2.69
CA GLU A 93 -53.24 -36.99 -2.04
C GLU A 93 -53.61 -37.88 -0.82
N VAL A 94 -54.19 -37.26 0.22
CA VAL A 94 -54.69 -37.95 1.41
C VAL A 94 -56.15 -38.36 1.22
N THR A 95 -56.38 -39.67 1.09
CA THR A 95 -57.71 -40.26 0.97
C THR A 95 -58.06 -41.09 2.22
N HIS A 96 -59.33 -41.49 2.35
CA HIS A 96 -59.79 -42.31 3.47
C HIS A 96 -59.52 -43.81 3.23
N LEU A 97 -59.02 -44.53 4.24
CA LEU A 97 -58.79 -45.99 4.15
C LEU A 97 -60.08 -46.78 3.95
N SER A 98 -61.16 -46.36 4.63
CA SER A 98 -62.49 -46.94 4.47
C SER A 98 -63.59 -45.94 4.81
N ALA A 99 -64.81 -46.17 4.32
CA ALA A 99 -65.98 -45.37 4.68
C ALA A 99 -66.21 -45.40 6.20
N THR A 100 -65.87 -44.30 6.88
CA THR A 100 -65.76 -44.27 8.36
C THR A 100 -67.00 -43.63 8.97
N ALA A 101 -67.53 -44.23 10.04
CA ALA A 101 -68.80 -43.79 10.63
C ALA A 101 -68.66 -42.45 11.38
N MET A 102 -69.56 -41.51 11.09
CA MET A 102 -69.64 -40.22 11.77
C MET A 102 -70.12 -40.38 13.21
N THR A 103 -69.45 -39.69 14.13
CA THR A 103 -69.85 -39.59 15.54
C THR A 103 -70.51 -38.23 15.78
N ALA A 104 -71.72 -38.22 16.33
CA ALA A 104 -72.50 -36.99 16.54
C ALA A 104 -72.68 -36.11 15.27
N SER A 105 -72.81 -36.75 14.10
CA SER A 105 -73.02 -36.14 12.78
C SER A 105 -71.80 -35.45 12.14
N SER A 106 -70.59 -35.69 12.64
CA SER A 106 -69.34 -35.35 11.95
C SER A 106 -68.27 -36.43 12.09
N ILE A 107 -67.19 -36.28 11.34
CA ILE A 107 -65.96 -37.05 11.45
C ILE A 107 -64.77 -36.12 11.21
N THR A 108 -63.67 -36.39 11.91
CA THR A 108 -62.37 -35.74 11.69
C THR A 108 -61.42 -36.79 11.12
N PHE A 109 -60.65 -36.39 10.11
CA PHE A 109 -59.56 -37.15 9.52
C PHE A 109 -58.27 -36.39 9.76
N ASP A 110 -57.41 -36.93 10.61
CA ASP A 110 -56.12 -36.33 10.92
C ASP A 110 -55.05 -36.84 9.95
N MET A 111 -54.11 -35.96 9.62
CA MET A 111 -52.91 -36.19 8.81
C MET A 111 -51.83 -35.20 9.27
N THR A 112 -50.59 -35.37 8.83
CA THR A 112 -49.59 -34.30 8.92
C THR A 112 -49.16 -33.90 7.51
N TRP A 113 -48.78 -32.64 7.36
CA TRP A 113 -48.18 -32.07 6.16
C TRP A 113 -46.81 -31.52 6.55
N THR A 114 -45.77 -31.99 5.89
CA THR A 114 -44.40 -31.51 6.03
C THR A 114 -44.18 -30.44 4.97
N ALA A 115 -43.71 -29.26 5.39
CA ALA A 115 -43.36 -28.19 4.47
C ALA A 115 -42.28 -28.67 3.47
N PRO A 116 -42.35 -28.24 2.20
CA PRO A 116 -41.24 -28.40 1.27
C PRO A 116 -40.02 -27.57 1.71
N THR A 117 -38.90 -27.76 1.02
CA THR A 117 -37.67 -26.98 1.24
C THR A 117 -37.73 -25.60 0.60
N THR A 118 -38.50 -25.43 -0.49
CA THR A 118 -38.69 -24.14 -1.15
C THR A 118 -39.75 -23.32 -0.43
N GLU A 119 -39.45 -22.04 -0.21
CA GLU A 119 -40.35 -21.03 0.30
C GLU A 119 -41.70 -20.87 -0.45
N GLY A 120 -42.61 -20.11 0.16
CA GLY A 120 -43.80 -19.57 -0.49
C GLY A 120 -45.14 -20.05 0.07
N THR A 121 -46.23 -19.62 -0.57
CA THR A 121 -47.59 -19.92 -0.08
C THR A 121 -48.16 -21.23 -0.66
N TYR A 122 -48.20 -22.27 0.16
CA TYR A 122 -48.74 -23.58 -0.21
C TYR A 122 -50.23 -23.71 0.13
N SER A 123 -51.01 -24.29 -0.80
CA SER A 123 -52.48 -24.35 -0.70
C SER A 123 -53.00 -25.78 -0.62
N LEU A 124 -53.50 -26.15 0.55
CA LEU A 124 -54.19 -27.42 0.80
C LEU A 124 -55.65 -27.33 0.33
N ARG A 125 -56.04 -28.27 -0.53
CA ARG A 125 -57.35 -28.36 -1.20
C ARG A 125 -58.04 -29.64 -0.75
N GLY A 126 -59.33 -29.60 -0.44
CA GLY A 126 -60.00 -30.77 0.13
C GLY A 126 -61.46 -30.93 -0.27
N VAL A 127 -61.88 -32.18 -0.50
CA VAL A 127 -63.27 -32.56 -0.75
C VAL A 127 -63.77 -33.46 0.38
N GLY A 128 -64.87 -33.06 1.02
CA GLY A 128 -65.54 -33.84 2.07
C GLY A 128 -66.80 -34.52 1.55
N GLN A 129 -66.95 -35.80 1.83
CA GLN A 129 -68.06 -36.63 1.37
C GLN A 129 -68.82 -37.26 2.54
N SER A 130 -70.15 -37.36 2.40
CA SER A 130 -71.06 -37.98 3.37
C SER A 130 -71.97 -38.98 2.64
N ASN A 131 -71.82 -40.26 3.00
CA ASN A 131 -72.45 -41.38 2.31
C ASN A 131 -73.31 -42.25 3.23
N ASN A 132 -74.15 -43.08 2.61
CA ASN A 132 -75.03 -44.02 3.30
C ASN A 132 -74.48 -45.46 3.36
N ASN A 133 -73.26 -45.69 2.86
CA ASN A 133 -72.52 -46.96 2.86
C ASN A 133 -73.28 -48.15 2.22
N ASN A 134 -74.01 -47.91 1.13
CA ASN A 134 -74.71 -48.95 0.36
C ASN A 134 -73.91 -49.49 -0.85
N GLY A 135 -72.77 -48.89 -1.19
CA GLY A 135 -71.93 -49.25 -2.35
C GLY A 135 -72.30 -48.57 -3.69
N SER A 136 -73.17 -47.56 -3.68
CA SER A 136 -73.59 -46.76 -4.83
C SER A 136 -73.65 -45.28 -4.45
N ASP A 137 -73.35 -44.42 -5.42
CA ASP A 137 -73.59 -42.97 -5.42
C ASP A 137 -75.02 -42.55 -5.01
N SER A 138 -76.01 -43.44 -5.18
CA SER A 138 -77.41 -43.22 -4.91
C SER A 138 -77.66 -42.94 -3.42
N GLY A 139 -77.83 -41.66 -3.12
CA GLY A 139 -78.12 -41.18 -1.79
C GLY A 139 -76.90 -40.67 -1.03
N ASP A 140 -75.80 -40.34 -1.70
CA ASP A 140 -74.62 -39.68 -1.13
C ASP A 140 -74.60 -38.16 -1.41
N ALA A 141 -73.62 -37.45 -0.85
CA ALA A 141 -73.28 -36.07 -1.22
C ALA A 141 -71.83 -35.73 -0.88
N TRP A 142 -71.31 -34.69 -1.52
CA TRP A 142 -70.00 -34.12 -1.28
C TRP A 142 -70.05 -32.58 -1.24
N VAL A 143 -68.98 -31.95 -0.77
CA VAL A 143 -68.73 -30.51 -0.84
C VAL A 143 -67.20 -30.25 -0.85
N LYS A 144 -66.75 -29.26 -1.61
CA LYS A 144 -65.36 -28.74 -1.52
C LYS A 144 -65.24 -27.88 -0.24
N ALA A 145 -64.17 -28.07 0.52
CA ALA A 145 -63.79 -27.14 1.57
C ALA A 145 -63.25 -25.84 0.95
N SER A 146 -63.22 -24.75 1.72
CA SER A 146 -62.31 -23.64 1.40
C SER A 146 -60.87 -24.15 1.48
N ASN A 147 -60.00 -23.69 0.59
CA ASN A 147 -58.58 -23.98 0.68
C ASN A 147 -58.02 -23.48 2.02
N LEU A 148 -57.05 -24.21 2.56
CA LEU A 148 -56.17 -23.74 3.62
C LEU A 148 -54.87 -23.30 2.95
N SER A 149 -54.40 -22.08 3.23
CA SER A 149 -53.05 -21.66 2.87
C SER A 149 -52.14 -21.79 4.09
N ILE A 150 -50.91 -22.25 3.86
CA ILE A 150 -49.80 -22.24 4.81
C ILE A 150 -48.67 -21.53 4.10
N ILE A 151 -48.06 -20.53 4.75
CA ILE A 151 -46.85 -19.88 4.27
C ILE A 151 -45.66 -20.73 4.74
N VAL A 152 -44.73 -20.99 3.84
CA VAL A 152 -43.38 -21.44 4.16
C VAL A 152 -42.48 -20.25 3.93
N ASP A 153 -41.67 -19.99 4.93
CA ASP A 153 -40.94 -18.75 5.23
C ASP A 153 -39.76 -19.30 6.05
N ASP A 154 -38.51 -19.18 5.61
CA ASP A 154 -37.35 -19.52 6.47
C ASP A 154 -36.96 -18.38 7.42
N GLY A 155 -37.57 -17.21 7.23
CA GLY A 155 -37.45 -16.06 8.09
C GLY A 155 -36.13 -15.33 7.95
N CYS A 156 -35.35 -15.61 6.90
CA CYS A 156 -34.15 -14.87 6.55
C CYS A 156 -34.51 -13.80 5.50
N GLU A 157 -34.13 -12.55 5.75
CA GLU A 157 -34.21 -11.46 4.77
C GLU A 157 -32.78 -10.92 4.52
N ASP A 158 -32.50 -10.55 3.27
CA ASP A 158 -31.41 -9.68 2.82
C ASP A 158 -32.09 -8.36 2.42
N VAL A 159 -31.99 -7.35 3.28
CA VAL A 159 -32.79 -6.12 3.20
C VAL A 159 -32.05 -5.00 2.47
N ASP A 160 -30.72 -4.99 2.44
CA ASP A 160 -29.91 -3.99 1.73
C ASP A 160 -29.30 -4.45 0.39
N ALA A 161 -29.31 -5.76 0.12
CA ALA A 161 -28.87 -6.44 -1.10
C ALA A 161 -27.34 -6.57 -1.28
N ASP A 162 -26.59 -6.80 -0.21
CA ASP A 162 -25.16 -7.15 -0.27
C ASP A 162 -24.89 -8.65 -0.56
N GLY A 163 -25.83 -9.53 -0.21
CA GLY A 163 -25.76 -10.98 -0.42
C GLY A 163 -25.56 -11.83 0.83
N TYR A 164 -25.51 -11.22 2.01
CA TYR A 164 -25.62 -11.87 3.31
C TYR A 164 -27.05 -11.69 3.87
N GLU A 165 -27.49 -12.59 4.76
CA GLU A 165 -28.87 -12.61 5.26
C GLU A 165 -28.91 -12.62 6.80
N VAL A 166 -29.92 -11.96 7.37
CA VAL A 166 -30.27 -12.02 8.80
C VAL A 166 -31.64 -12.68 8.98
N CYS A 167 -31.68 -13.70 9.84
CA CYS A 167 -32.89 -14.46 10.13
C CYS A 167 -33.61 -13.97 11.41
N ASP A 168 -34.94 -14.12 11.44
CA ASP A 168 -35.88 -13.64 12.47
C ASP A 168 -35.60 -14.20 13.90
N ASP A 169 -34.71 -15.20 14.03
CA ASP A 169 -34.23 -15.76 15.30
C ASP A 169 -32.83 -15.30 15.75
N GLY A 170 -32.16 -14.47 14.93
CA GLY A 170 -30.80 -13.97 15.14
C GLY A 170 -29.69 -14.96 14.75
N SER A 171 -30.01 -16.00 13.98
CA SER A 171 -29.03 -16.64 13.09
C SER A 171 -29.00 -15.90 11.75
N GLY A 172 -27.88 -16.00 11.04
CA GLY A 172 -27.54 -15.14 9.92
C GLY A 172 -26.02 -15.04 9.85
N THR A 173 -25.50 -14.54 8.73
CA THR A 173 -24.06 -14.23 8.57
C THR A 173 -23.77 -12.76 8.80
N ASP A 174 -24.74 -11.91 8.49
CA ASP A 174 -24.67 -10.46 8.66
C ASP A 174 -25.12 -10.04 10.08
N CYS A 175 -24.62 -8.90 10.55
CA CYS A 175 -24.85 -8.33 11.87
C CYS A 175 -25.64 -6.99 11.86
N ASP A 176 -25.77 -6.29 10.72
CA ASP A 176 -26.72 -5.17 10.49
C ASP A 176 -27.19 -5.04 9.02
N ASP A 177 -28.02 -6.00 8.57
CA ASP A 177 -28.96 -6.08 7.39
C ASP A 177 -29.64 -4.79 6.87
N ALA A 178 -29.38 -3.65 7.49
CA ALA A 178 -29.77 -2.33 7.01
C ALA A 178 -28.63 -1.50 6.40
N ASP A 179 -27.37 -1.95 6.47
CA ASP A 179 -26.18 -1.25 5.98
C ASP A 179 -25.14 -2.21 5.34
N ALA A 180 -25.22 -2.35 4.01
CA ALA A 180 -24.36 -3.12 3.09
C ALA A 180 -22.83 -2.82 3.12
N ALA A 181 -22.32 -2.26 4.20
CA ALA A 181 -20.91 -2.08 4.53
C ALA A 181 -20.56 -2.76 5.88
N VAL A 182 -21.47 -3.58 6.42
CA VAL A 182 -21.37 -4.30 7.69
C VAL A 182 -21.71 -5.77 7.42
N ASN A 183 -20.73 -6.57 7.01
CA ASN A 183 -20.90 -7.99 6.69
C ASN A 183 -19.55 -8.76 6.68
N PRO A 184 -19.56 -10.11 6.75
CA PRO A 184 -18.34 -10.94 6.75
C PRO A 184 -17.43 -10.92 5.51
N GLY A 185 -17.67 -10.01 4.56
CA GLY A 185 -16.85 -9.80 3.38
C GLY A 185 -16.19 -8.43 3.28
N GLU A 186 -16.44 -7.51 4.23
CA GLU A 186 -15.84 -6.18 4.26
C GLU A 186 -14.55 -6.12 5.12
N ASP A 187 -13.80 -5.02 4.99
CA ASP A 187 -12.60 -4.74 5.80
C ASP A 187 -13.00 -3.90 7.04
N GLU A 188 -12.66 -4.34 8.26
CA GLU A 188 -12.94 -3.59 9.50
C GLU A 188 -12.35 -2.16 9.51
N LEU A 189 -13.11 -1.19 10.02
CA LEU A 189 -12.70 0.20 10.22
C LEU A 189 -12.84 0.64 11.69
N CYS A 190 -11.93 1.50 12.15
CA CYS A 190 -11.97 2.12 13.48
C CYS A 190 -13.12 3.12 13.65
N ASN A 191 -14.36 2.64 13.83
CA ASN A 191 -15.58 3.41 13.68
C ASN A 191 -16.66 3.24 14.81
N ASP A 192 -16.41 2.43 15.84
CA ASP A 192 -17.35 1.95 16.88
C ASP A 192 -18.42 0.92 16.36
N VAL A 193 -18.17 0.23 15.24
CA VAL A 193 -19.02 -0.83 14.65
C VAL A 193 -18.17 -2.08 14.38
N ASP A 194 -18.79 -3.26 14.46
CA ASP A 194 -18.27 -4.56 14.01
C ASP A 194 -18.60 -4.64 12.51
N ASP A 195 -17.73 -4.16 11.62
CA ASP A 195 -17.98 -4.07 10.18
C ASP A 195 -17.80 -5.43 9.48
N ASP A 196 -16.96 -6.34 10.01
CA ASP A 196 -16.75 -7.69 9.45
C ASP A 196 -17.52 -8.83 10.17
N CYS A 197 -18.34 -8.48 11.16
CA CYS A 197 -19.24 -9.38 11.89
C CYS A 197 -18.56 -10.57 12.61
N ASP A 198 -17.35 -10.39 13.16
CA ASP A 198 -16.58 -11.44 13.85
C ASP A 198 -16.83 -11.57 15.38
N ASP A 199 -17.69 -10.73 15.96
CA ASP A 199 -17.97 -10.50 17.41
C ASP A 199 -16.93 -9.62 18.16
N GLU A 200 -15.83 -9.16 17.54
CA GLU A 200 -14.98 -8.05 18.04
C GLU A 200 -15.43 -6.68 17.43
N ILE A 201 -14.81 -5.57 17.86
CA ILE A 201 -15.12 -4.19 17.40
C ILE A 201 -13.82 -3.38 17.51
N ASP A 202 -13.46 -2.62 16.47
CA ASP A 202 -12.31 -1.71 16.42
C ASP A 202 -10.98 -2.42 16.81
N GLU A 203 -10.76 -3.67 16.37
CA GLU A 203 -9.60 -4.46 16.77
C GLU A 203 -8.33 -4.11 15.96
N SER A 204 -7.26 -4.89 16.13
CA SER A 204 -5.94 -4.54 15.58
C SER A 204 -5.74 -4.89 14.10
N SER A 205 -6.72 -5.53 13.45
CA SER A 205 -6.71 -5.87 12.02
C SER A 205 -7.33 -4.77 11.16
N ALA A 206 -8.21 -3.95 11.74
CA ALA A 206 -8.84 -2.80 11.11
C ALA A 206 -7.88 -1.98 10.24
N ILE A 207 -8.28 -1.71 8.99
CA ILE A 207 -7.35 -1.22 7.94
C ILE A 207 -6.89 0.23 8.14
N ASP A 208 -7.52 0.98 9.06
CA ASP A 208 -7.12 2.32 9.48
C ASP A 208 -6.66 2.41 10.95
N ALA A 209 -6.38 1.27 11.61
CA ALA A 209 -5.79 1.24 12.94
C ALA A 209 -4.41 1.91 12.99
N GLU A 210 -4.24 2.88 13.90
CA GLU A 210 -2.98 3.61 14.07
C GLU A 210 -1.95 2.77 14.87
N THR A 211 -0.66 3.03 14.60
CA THR A 211 0.45 2.47 15.39
C THR A 211 0.74 3.39 16.57
N TRP A 212 0.78 2.80 17.77
CA TRP A 212 1.08 3.48 19.02
C TRP A 212 2.35 2.92 19.64
N TYR A 213 3.20 3.79 20.18
CA TYR A 213 4.52 3.51 20.73
C TYR A 213 4.48 3.61 22.25
N LEU A 214 5.12 2.70 22.97
CA LEU A 214 5.14 2.67 24.43
C LEU A 214 5.76 3.96 24.98
N ASP A 215 5.15 4.52 26.02
CA ASP A 215 5.59 5.69 26.82
C ASP A 215 5.70 5.19 28.28
N ASP A 216 6.80 4.50 28.64
CA ASP A 216 6.97 3.84 29.95
C ASP A 216 7.26 4.85 31.07
N ASP A 217 7.87 5.99 30.75
CA ASP A 217 8.19 7.05 31.72
C ASP A 217 7.12 8.16 31.85
N GLY A 218 6.27 8.36 30.84
CA GLY A 218 5.10 9.23 30.86
C GLY A 218 5.35 10.68 30.44
N ASP A 219 6.34 10.96 29.58
CA ASP A 219 6.67 12.31 29.14
C ASP A 219 5.93 12.77 27.86
N GLY A 220 5.46 11.81 27.05
CA GLY A 220 4.64 12.03 25.87
C GLY A 220 5.30 11.70 24.53
N TYR A 221 6.54 11.23 24.52
CA TYR A 221 7.19 10.54 23.41
C TYR A 221 7.22 9.03 23.70
N GLY A 222 7.47 8.19 22.70
CA GLY A 222 7.48 6.74 22.89
C GLY A 222 8.51 6.00 22.05
N SER A 223 8.85 4.78 22.46
CA SER A 223 9.93 4.00 21.85
C SER A 223 9.59 3.50 20.43
N PRO A 224 10.38 3.83 19.40
CA PRO A 224 10.17 3.31 18.03
C PRO A 224 10.38 1.80 17.94
N SER A 225 11.02 1.20 18.95
CA SER A 225 11.28 -0.24 19.03
C SER A 225 10.17 -1.05 19.72
N THR A 226 9.23 -0.39 20.40
CA THR A 226 8.18 -1.03 21.20
C THR A 226 6.83 -0.40 20.91
N PHE A 227 6.10 -0.99 19.96
CA PHE A 227 4.83 -0.48 19.48
C PHE A 227 3.72 -1.55 19.49
N THR A 228 2.48 -1.10 19.32
CA THR A 228 1.28 -1.91 19.10
C THR A 228 0.35 -1.19 18.12
N VAL A 229 -0.41 -1.94 17.33
CA VAL A 229 -1.47 -1.39 16.48
C VAL A 229 -2.79 -1.43 17.25
N SER A 230 -3.59 -0.36 17.17
CA SER A 230 -4.92 -0.26 17.81
C SER A 230 -5.69 0.96 17.29
N CYS A 231 -7.01 0.84 17.14
CA CYS A 231 -7.88 1.99 16.84
C CYS A 231 -7.88 3.07 17.92
N ASP A 232 -7.87 2.66 19.19
CA ASP A 232 -7.99 3.55 20.35
C ASP A 232 -6.64 3.63 21.10
N VAL A 233 -6.24 4.82 21.57
CA VAL A 233 -4.91 5.02 22.19
C VAL A 233 -4.69 4.10 23.40
N PRO A 234 -3.74 3.13 23.34
CA PRO A 234 -3.53 2.20 24.44
C PRO A 234 -3.00 2.90 25.69
N SER A 235 -3.39 2.40 26.86
CA SER A 235 -3.00 3.02 28.14
C SER A 235 -1.49 2.92 28.39
N GLY A 236 -0.77 4.02 28.23
CA GLY A 236 0.68 4.10 28.35
C GLY A 236 1.41 4.06 27.01
N TYR A 237 0.73 4.44 25.94
CA TYR A 237 1.29 4.57 24.60
C TYR A 237 0.93 5.94 23.99
N VAL A 238 1.72 6.39 23.02
CA VAL A 238 1.57 7.66 22.29
C VAL A 238 1.81 7.46 20.79
N ALA A 239 1.43 8.42 19.95
CA ALA A 239 1.59 8.35 18.50
C ALA A 239 2.93 8.90 17.98
N ASP A 240 3.79 9.42 18.86
CA ASP A 240 5.07 10.05 18.53
C ASP A 240 6.20 9.07 18.90
N ASP A 241 6.90 8.54 17.90
CA ASP A 241 7.87 7.44 17.99
C ASP A 241 9.32 7.90 18.21
N THR A 242 9.50 9.16 18.60
CA THR A 242 10.79 9.83 18.51
C THR A 242 11.63 9.77 19.79
N ASP A 243 11.28 8.90 20.74
CA ASP A 243 12.03 8.71 21.98
C ASP A 243 13.24 7.77 21.80
N CYS A 244 14.42 8.21 22.26
CA CYS A 244 15.66 7.44 22.22
C CYS A 244 16.04 6.72 23.54
N ASP A 245 15.39 7.01 24.68
CA ASP A 245 15.49 6.26 25.94
C ASP A 245 14.20 6.40 26.81
N ASP A 246 13.12 5.77 26.32
CA ASP A 246 11.74 5.63 26.89
C ASP A 246 11.65 5.17 28.37
N ALA A 247 12.78 5.00 29.06
CA ALA A 247 12.86 4.74 30.49
C ALA A 247 13.17 6.00 31.35
N GLU A 248 13.56 7.14 30.74
CA GLU A 248 14.05 8.33 31.44
C GLU A 248 13.56 9.65 30.81
N ALA A 249 12.40 10.15 31.27
CA ALA A 249 11.60 11.36 30.96
C ALA A 249 12.30 12.75 30.83
N SER A 250 13.61 12.75 30.67
CA SER A 250 14.49 13.87 30.35
C SER A 250 15.30 13.63 29.07
N VAL A 251 15.07 12.51 28.39
CA VAL A 251 15.68 12.11 27.11
C VAL A 251 14.55 11.98 26.09
N ASN A 252 14.31 13.03 25.31
CA ASN A 252 13.27 13.10 24.28
C ASN A 252 13.48 14.33 23.38
N PRO A 253 12.92 14.41 22.17
CA PRO A 253 13.18 15.53 21.23
C PRO A 253 12.72 16.94 21.64
N ALA A 254 12.05 17.09 22.78
CA ALA A 254 11.73 18.38 23.38
C ALA A 254 12.52 18.68 24.67
N ALA A 255 13.47 17.82 25.04
CA ALA A 255 14.41 18.03 26.11
C ALA A 255 15.36 19.19 25.81
N VAL A 256 16.35 19.39 26.68
CA VAL A 256 17.37 20.43 26.50
C VAL A 256 18.70 19.83 26.84
N GLU A 257 19.54 19.72 25.83
CA GLU A 257 20.91 19.24 25.89
C GLU A 257 21.71 19.71 27.11
N ARG A 258 22.46 18.77 27.66
CA ARG A 258 23.32 18.93 28.85
C ARG A 258 24.70 18.38 28.60
N CYS A 259 25.58 18.65 29.55
CA CYS A 259 26.92 18.09 29.59
C CYS A 259 26.97 16.84 30.50
N ASP A 260 26.18 15.80 30.17
CA ASP A 260 26.09 14.57 30.98
C ASP A 260 26.30 13.25 30.21
N THR A 261 26.81 13.34 28.98
CA THR A 261 27.16 12.23 28.06
C THR A 261 25.97 11.41 27.57
N VAL A 262 24.77 11.99 27.63
CA VAL A 262 23.54 11.47 27.05
C VAL A 262 23.08 12.46 25.98
N ASP A 263 22.70 11.95 24.82
CA ASP A 263 21.93 12.72 23.83
C ASP A 263 20.52 12.89 24.42
N ASN A 264 20.25 14.05 25.03
CA ASN A 264 19.00 14.31 25.72
C ASN A 264 17.90 14.68 24.72
N ASP A 265 18.20 15.42 23.64
CA ASP A 265 17.20 15.83 22.63
C ASP A 265 17.13 14.96 21.36
N CYS A 266 17.76 13.78 21.41
CA CYS A 266 17.68 12.71 20.41
C CYS A 266 18.00 13.18 18.98
N ASP A 267 18.82 14.24 18.83
CA ASP A 267 19.18 14.83 17.53
C ASP A 267 20.43 14.19 16.90
N GLY A 268 21.10 13.29 17.63
CA GLY A 268 22.33 12.60 17.27
C GLY A 268 23.61 13.30 17.76
N ALA A 269 23.52 14.47 18.39
CA ALA A 269 24.65 15.21 18.93
C ALA A 269 24.71 15.13 20.47
N THR A 270 25.54 14.24 21.00
CA THR A 270 25.84 14.18 22.45
C THR A 270 26.69 15.37 22.92
N ASP A 271 26.27 16.06 23.99
CA ASP A 271 27.02 17.14 24.68
C ASP A 271 27.53 18.29 23.76
N PRO A 272 26.71 18.88 22.86
CA PRO A 272 27.17 19.91 21.93
C PRO A 272 27.56 21.21 22.64
N ALA A 273 28.30 22.08 21.94
CA ALA A 273 28.67 23.41 22.46
C ALA A 273 27.45 24.32 22.80
N THR A 274 26.24 23.91 22.43
CA THR A 274 24.97 24.57 22.73
C THR A 274 24.27 24.08 24.00
N SER A 275 24.75 23.02 24.66
CA SER A 275 24.15 22.47 25.89
C SER A 275 23.99 23.54 26.98
N ALA A 276 22.90 23.45 27.74
CA ALA A 276 22.44 24.54 28.61
C ALA A 276 23.37 24.82 29.81
N ASP A 277 24.23 23.88 30.18
CA ASP A 277 25.24 24.00 31.22
C ASP A 277 26.69 23.93 30.70
N ALA A 278 26.89 24.01 29.39
CA ALA A 278 28.21 24.20 28.79
C ALA A 278 28.92 25.42 29.38
N VAL A 279 30.21 25.28 29.68
CA VAL A 279 31.01 26.28 30.37
C VAL A 279 31.92 27.03 29.41
N THR A 280 32.15 28.31 29.71
CA THR A 280 33.07 29.16 28.94
C THR A 280 34.50 28.83 29.31
N TRP A 281 35.29 28.41 28.32
CA TRP A 281 36.73 28.18 28.44
C TRP A 281 37.49 29.30 27.75
N TYR A 282 38.65 29.65 28.29
CA TYR A 282 39.51 30.73 27.84
C TYR A 282 40.77 30.14 27.20
N ARG A 283 41.17 30.60 26.02
CA ARG A 283 42.36 30.08 25.34
C ARG A 283 43.60 30.42 26.17
N ASP A 284 44.46 29.43 26.32
CA ASP A 284 45.85 29.52 26.80
C ASP A 284 46.68 29.39 25.51
N ALA A 285 47.08 30.54 24.96
CA ALA A 285 47.59 30.61 23.59
C ALA A 285 49.11 30.48 23.48
N ASP A 286 49.84 30.58 24.59
CA ASP A 286 51.29 30.46 24.66
C ASP A 286 51.78 29.28 25.53
N GLY A 287 50.88 28.63 26.28
CA GLY A 287 51.12 27.38 27.00
C GLY A 287 51.64 27.53 28.44
N ASP A 288 51.62 28.73 29.02
CA ASP A 288 52.23 29.01 30.32
C ASP A 288 51.37 28.57 31.54
N GLY A 289 50.08 28.30 31.32
CA GLY A 289 49.10 27.92 32.36
C GLY A 289 48.21 29.06 32.87
N TYR A 290 48.26 30.22 32.22
CA TYR A 290 47.30 31.32 32.28
C TYR A 290 46.58 31.44 30.92
N ALA A 291 45.54 32.27 30.84
CA ALA A 291 44.69 32.34 29.66
C ALA A 291 44.13 33.74 29.45
N GLY A 292 44.04 34.13 28.18
CA GLY A 292 43.57 35.43 27.73
C GLY A 292 42.05 35.58 27.70
N SER A 293 41.60 36.57 26.91
CA SER A 293 40.18 36.92 26.78
C SER A 293 39.44 36.19 25.64
N THR A 294 40.16 35.38 24.85
CA THR A 294 39.59 34.58 23.76
C THR A 294 38.84 33.38 24.33
N THR A 295 37.58 33.16 23.95
CA THR A 295 36.73 32.12 24.57
C THR A 295 36.09 31.16 23.59
N ILE A 296 35.87 29.92 24.04
CA ILE A 296 34.88 29.00 23.45
C ILE A 296 33.90 28.49 24.52
N LEU A 297 32.83 27.84 24.07
CA LEU A 297 31.81 27.20 24.91
C LEU A 297 31.91 25.68 24.69
N ALA A 298 32.09 24.90 25.75
CA ALA A 298 32.22 23.44 25.66
C ALA A 298 31.89 22.75 27.00
N CYS A 299 31.44 21.49 26.93
CA CYS A 299 31.13 20.67 28.11
C CYS A 299 32.39 20.21 28.88
N THR A 300 33.45 19.84 28.16
CA THR A 300 34.74 19.42 28.73
C THR A 300 35.84 20.43 28.39
N ILE A 301 36.96 20.39 29.14
CA ILE A 301 38.10 21.28 28.92
C ILE A 301 38.74 21.00 27.55
N PRO A 302 38.74 21.96 26.61
CA PRO A 302 39.42 21.81 25.33
C PRO A 302 40.94 21.85 25.52
N SER A 303 41.69 21.24 24.61
CA SER A 303 43.16 21.34 24.64
C SER A 303 43.61 22.77 24.32
N GLY A 304 44.54 23.33 25.11
CA GLY A 304 44.95 24.74 25.02
C GLY A 304 43.94 25.75 25.57
N TYR A 305 43.10 25.34 26.53
CA TYR A 305 42.12 26.22 27.19
C TYR A 305 42.04 25.98 28.70
N LEU A 306 41.68 27.02 29.45
CA LEU A 306 41.61 27.08 30.92
C LEU A 306 40.29 27.71 31.41
N PRO A 307 39.90 27.49 32.69
CA PRO A 307 38.60 27.94 33.22
C PRO A 307 38.52 29.43 33.61
N THR A 308 39.61 30.21 33.48
CA THR A 308 39.66 31.61 33.92
C THR A 308 40.57 32.46 33.04
N SER A 309 40.06 33.61 32.55
CA SER A 309 40.90 34.66 31.96
C SER A 309 41.63 35.44 33.06
N THR A 310 42.93 35.22 33.19
CA THR A 310 43.80 35.94 34.14
C THR A 310 45.06 36.50 33.50
N ASP A 311 45.29 36.19 32.24
CA ASP A 311 46.39 36.73 31.45
C ASP A 311 46.05 38.12 30.90
N CYS A 312 47.05 39.00 30.82
CA CYS A 312 46.94 40.32 30.22
C CYS A 312 47.57 40.44 28.82
N ASP A 313 48.48 39.55 28.41
CA ASP A 313 48.99 39.39 27.04
C ASP A 313 49.33 37.92 26.70
N ASP A 314 48.27 37.12 26.52
CA ASP A 314 48.15 35.69 26.16
C ASP A 314 48.97 35.20 24.94
N ALA A 315 49.88 36.00 24.42
CA ALA A 315 50.83 35.66 23.37
C ALA A 315 52.29 35.61 23.86
N LEU A 316 52.55 35.85 25.15
CA LEU A 316 53.87 36.01 25.73
C LEU A 316 53.98 35.27 27.09
N PRO A 317 54.65 34.10 27.15
CA PRO A 317 54.77 33.27 28.37
C PRO A 317 55.47 33.94 29.58
N GLY A 318 55.92 35.19 29.43
CA GLY A 318 56.52 36.02 30.46
C GLY A 318 55.59 37.12 30.99
N VAL A 319 54.34 37.21 30.53
CA VAL A 319 53.37 38.26 30.90
C VAL A 319 52.14 37.61 31.54
N ASN A 320 52.24 37.22 32.81
CA ASN A 320 51.17 36.54 33.53
C ASN A 320 51.23 36.81 35.05
N PRO A 321 50.15 36.55 35.82
CA PRO A 321 50.10 36.78 37.28
C PRO A 321 51.09 36.04 38.20
N ALA A 322 52.06 35.30 37.66
CA ALA A 322 53.19 34.73 38.39
C ALA A 322 54.57 35.11 37.80
N ALA A 323 54.61 35.97 36.78
CA ALA A 323 55.81 36.57 36.25
C ALA A 323 56.50 37.48 37.29
N SER A 324 57.61 38.09 36.90
CA SER A 324 58.35 39.02 37.76
C SER A 324 58.84 40.19 36.93
N GLU A 325 58.57 41.40 37.41
CA GLU A 325 58.82 42.63 36.66
C GLU A 325 60.28 42.75 36.17
N THR A 326 60.43 43.38 35.02
CA THR A 326 61.68 43.82 34.40
C THR A 326 61.52 45.23 33.86
N CYS A 327 62.59 46.02 33.86
CA CYS A 327 62.60 47.44 33.53
C CYS A 327 62.45 47.75 32.02
N ASP A 328 61.38 47.25 31.37
CA ASP A 328 61.09 47.41 29.94
C ASP A 328 59.84 48.27 29.64
N GLY A 329 59.02 48.58 30.66
CA GLY A 329 57.80 49.36 30.57
C GLY A 329 56.53 48.56 30.26
N ALA A 330 56.56 47.23 30.38
CA ALA A 330 55.37 46.37 30.41
C ALA A 330 54.98 45.99 31.85
N ASP A 331 53.75 45.49 32.01
CA ASP A 331 53.11 45.05 33.25
C ASP A 331 53.13 43.52 33.19
N GLN A 332 54.26 42.89 33.58
CA GLN A 332 54.45 41.45 33.41
C GLN A 332 53.58 40.65 34.38
N ASP A 333 53.41 41.09 35.62
CA ASP A 333 52.61 40.36 36.62
C ASP A 333 51.10 40.68 36.60
N CYS A 334 50.66 41.53 35.67
CA CYS A 334 49.26 41.91 35.43
C CYS A 334 48.53 42.51 36.65
N ASP A 335 49.24 43.06 37.65
CA ASP A 335 48.68 43.78 38.81
C ASP A 335 48.08 45.15 38.42
N GLY A 336 48.55 45.75 37.31
CA GLY A 336 48.15 47.07 36.85
C GLY A 336 49.09 48.20 37.28
N ALA A 337 50.24 47.85 37.86
CA ALA A 337 51.41 48.70 37.96
C ALA A 337 52.37 48.39 36.78
N THR A 338 53.65 48.76 36.87
CA THR A 338 54.62 48.68 35.76
C THR A 338 56.03 48.90 36.33
N ASP A 339 56.93 47.96 36.09
CA ASP A 339 58.34 47.98 36.49
C ASP A 339 58.61 48.02 38.03
N GLU A 340 57.63 47.73 38.91
CA GLU A 340 57.87 47.77 40.36
C GLU A 340 58.59 46.53 40.92
N ASP A 341 59.49 46.77 41.89
CA ASP A 341 60.36 45.74 42.46
C ASP A 341 61.13 44.90 41.39
N ALA A 342 61.30 45.47 40.18
CA ALA A 342 61.84 44.82 38.98
C ALA A 342 63.20 44.15 39.21
N THR A 343 63.35 42.96 38.64
CA THR A 343 64.47 42.05 38.94
C THR A 343 65.82 42.49 38.36
N ASP A 344 65.81 43.35 37.34
CA ASP A 344 66.96 43.99 36.72
C ASP A 344 67.13 45.48 37.10
N ALA A 345 66.33 45.96 38.06
CA ALA A 345 66.42 47.33 38.58
C ALA A 345 67.85 47.68 38.98
N ARG A 346 68.31 48.85 38.53
CA ARG A 346 69.71 49.27 38.65
C ARG A 346 69.92 50.01 39.97
N THR A 347 70.98 49.65 40.68
CA THR A 347 71.44 50.41 41.84
C THR A 347 72.02 51.76 41.40
N PHE A 348 71.39 52.85 41.81
CA PHE A 348 71.89 54.21 41.68
C PHE A 348 72.46 54.72 43.02
N TYR A 349 73.46 55.58 42.95
CA TYR A 349 74.25 56.09 44.08
C TYR A 349 73.93 57.56 44.32
N LEU A 350 73.77 57.99 45.57
CA LEU A 350 73.49 59.40 45.89
C LEU A 350 74.63 60.27 45.35
N ASP A 351 74.28 61.30 44.57
CA ASP A 351 75.18 62.26 43.93
C ASP A 351 74.81 63.66 44.46
N SER A 352 75.55 64.12 45.48
CA SER A 352 75.20 65.34 46.23
C SER A 352 75.73 66.63 45.60
N ASP A 353 76.67 66.57 44.64
CA ASP A 353 77.27 67.75 44.01
C ASP A 353 77.12 67.85 42.47
N ALA A 354 76.55 66.80 41.87
CA ALA A 354 76.16 66.65 40.47
C ALA A 354 77.32 66.53 39.47
N ASP A 355 78.36 65.75 39.81
CA ASP A 355 79.48 65.44 38.91
C ASP A 355 79.28 64.19 38.02
N GLY A 356 78.36 63.30 38.42
CA GLY A 356 78.03 62.06 37.70
C GLY A 356 78.56 60.77 38.33
N TYR A 357 79.27 60.84 39.46
CA TYR A 357 79.57 59.74 40.36
C TYR A 357 78.82 59.92 41.69
N GLY A 358 78.72 58.86 42.51
CA GLY A 358 78.00 58.93 43.79
C GLY A 358 78.57 58.08 44.92
N GLU A 359 78.17 58.42 46.15
CA GLU A 359 78.63 57.75 47.39
C GLU A 359 78.19 56.28 47.40
N SER A 360 79.16 55.35 47.32
CA SER A 360 78.90 53.90 47.29
C SER A 360 78.20 53.31 48.53
N GLY A 361 77.96 54.13 49.57
CA GLY A 361 77.25 53.77 50.80
C GLY A 361 75.79 54.24 50.87
N ALA A 362 75.29 54.98 49.88
CA ALA A 362 73.94 55.54 49.87
C ALA A 362 73.25 55.25 48.53
N THR A 363 72.43 54.20 48.47
CA THR A 363 71.87 53.67 47.22
C THR A 363 70.34 53.62 47.19
N VAL A 364 69.80 53.54 45.98
CA VAL A 364 68.41 53.19 45.66
C VAL A 364 68.41 52.31 44.42
N ASP A 365 67.55 51.29 44.39
CA ASP A 365 67.34 50.45 43.20
C ASP A 365 66.09 50.98 42.47
N ASP A 366 66.19 51.24 41.17
CA ASP A 366 65.14 51.84 40.32
C ASP A 366 65.42 51.48 38.84
N CYS A 367 64.47 51.67 37.92
CA CYS A 367 64.69 51.46 36.49
C CYS A 367 65.37 52.65 35.81
N ALA A 368 65.22 53.86 36.36
CA ALA A 368 65.87 55.06 35.86
C ALA A 368 66.43 55.93 36.98
N ALA A 369 67.58 56.57 36.75
CA ALA A 369 68.32 57.33 37.76
C ALA A 369 67.44 58.39 38.46
N PRO A 370 67.13 58.21 39.77
CA PRO A 370 66.29 59.17 40.48
C PRO A 370 66.98 60.53 40.62
N ALA A 371 66.20 61.60 40.70
CA ALA A 371 66.76 62.96 40.72
C ALA A 371 67.66 63.19 41.96
N GLY A 372 68.97 63.34 41.72
CA GLY A 372 70.00 63.44 42.75
C GLY A 372 70.78 62.14 43.01
N TYR A 373 70.69 61.16 42.11
CA TYR A 373 71.49 59.95 42.11
C TYR A 373 72.20 59.77 40.75
N ALA A 374 73.40 59.21 40.77
CA ALA A 374 74.23 58.86 39.63
C ALA A 374 74.27 57.33 39.41
N ALA A 375 74.59 56.91 38.17
CA ALA A 375 74.74 55.50 37.81
C ALA A 375 76.15 54.94 38.11
N LEU A 376 77.15 55.81 38.30
CA LEU A 376 78.54 55.41 38.51
C LEU A 376 78.89 55.49 40.01
N PRO A 377 79.36 54.40 40.64
CA PRO A 377 79.92 54.44 41.99
C PRO A 377 81.36 54.96 41.98
N GLY A 378 81.83 55.40 43.14
CA GLY A 378 83.26 55.51 43.41
C GLY A 378 83.77 56.90 43.77
N ASP A 379 82.87 57.89 43.87
CA ASP A 379 83.19 59.20 44.44
C ASP A 379 83.79 59.02 45.85
N CYS A 380 84.98 59.62 46.06
CA CYS A 380 85.71 59.55 47.32
C CYS A 380 85.52 60.78 48.25
N ASP A 381 84.85 61.85 47.82
CA ASP A 381 84.22 62.89 48.66
C ASP A 381 83.02 63.55 47.95
N ASP A 382 81.82 62.93 48.06
CA ASP A 382 80.46 63.29 47.55
C ASP A 382 79.96 64.70 47.93
N ARG A 383 80.82 65.71 47.87
CA ARG A 383 80.61 67.12 48.19
C ARG A 383 81.57 68.05 47.44
N ASP A 384 82.57 67.51 46.76
CA ASP A 384 83.51 68.25 45.92
C ASP A 384 83.81 67.47 44.62
N ALA A 385 83.07 67.83 43.55
CA ALA A 385 83.11 67.42 42.13
C ALA A 385 84.48 67.44 41.40
N ALA A 386 85.55 67.17 42.13
CA ALA A 386 86.92 67.02 41.72
C ALA A 386 87.52 65.67 42.19
N TYR A 387 86.78 64.86 42.97
CA TYR A 387 87.23 63.61 43.60
C TYR A 387 86.42 62.41 43.11
N HIS A 388 86.56 62.08 41.83
CA HIS A 388 85.79 61.03 41.17
C HIS A 388 86.66 60.23 40.19
N PRO A 389 86.35 58.95 39.93
CA PRO A 389 86.98 58.18 38.86
C PRO A 389 87.00 58.96 37.54
N GLY A 390 88.19 59.15 36.96
CA GLY A 390 88.39 59.95 35.75
C GLY A 390 88.60 61.46 35.94
N ALA A 391 88.68 61.98 37.16
CA ALA A 391 89.17 63.34 37.39
C ALA A 391 90.61 63.51 36.87
N THR A 392 90.94 64.68 36.31
CA THR A 392 92.26 64.88 35.70
C THR A 392 93.33 65.19 36.74
N GLU A 393 94.12 64.19 37.09
CA GLU A 393 95.32 64.36 37.90
C GLU A 393 96.42 65.14 37.16
N THR A 394 97.28 65.84 37.91
CA THR A 394 98.53 66.36 37.37
C THR A 394 99.70 65.70 38.08
N CYS A 395 100.77 65.35 37.36
CA CYS A 395 101.93 64.63 37.94
C CYS A 395 102.80 65.51 38.88
N THR A 396 102.20 66.46 39.61
CA THR A 396 102.86 67.47 40.47
C THR A 396 102.14 67.76 41.80
N ASP A 397 100.90 67.30 42.00
CA ASP A 397 100.22 67.32 43.30
C ASP A 397 100.39 65.96 44.01
N ALA A 398 99.69 65.78 45.13
CA ALA A 398 99.78 64.60 46.00
C ALA A 398 98.41 64.28 46.64
N GLU A 399 97.35 64.73 45.98
CA GLU A 399 95.96 64.44 46.30
C GLU A 399 95.47 63.50 45.19
N ASP A 400 94.77 62.45 45.59
CA ASP A 400 94.22 61.38 44.74
C ASP A 400 92.84 61.83 44.26
N PHE A 401 92.81 62.50 43.10
CA PHE A 401 91.59 63.09 42.54
C PHE A 401 90.78 62.07 41.76
N ASN A 402 91.43 61.09 41.13
CA ASN A 402 90.75 60.05 40.37
C ASN A 402 90.33 58.83 41.23
N CYS A 403 90.58 58.88 42.54
CA CYS A 403 90.27 57.84 43.52
C CYS A 403 90.92 56.47 43.21
N ASP A 404 92.02 56.41 42.45
CA ASP A 404 92.71 55.17 42.04
C ASP A 404 93.79 54.69 43.05
N GLY A 405 94.25 55.58 43.95
CA GLY A 405 95.24 55.28 44.98
C GLY A 405 96.72 55.46 44.57
N SER A 406 97.02 55.95 43.37
CA SER A 406 98.35 56.19 42.81
C SER A 406 98.72 57.68 42.83
N VAL A 407 100.01 57.99 43.04
CA VAL A 407 100.52 59.38 43.07
C VAL A 407 102.01 59.50 42.65
N THR A 408 102.58 58.56 41.88
CA THR A 408 104.06 58.45 41.72
C THR A 408 104.59 58.16 40.30
N MET A 409 105.92 58.14 40.14
CA MET A 409 106.65 58.09 38.85
C MET A 409 107.65 56.91 38.77
N GLU A 410 107.27 55.70 39.20
CA GLU A 410 108.06 54.50 38.91
C GLU A 410 107.51 53.80 37.63
N ASP A 411 108.32 52.89 37.08
CA ASP A 411 108.07 52.01 35.92
C ASP A 411 108.46 50.63 36.46
N LEU A 412 107.45 49.83 36.82
CA LEU A 412 107.60 48.67 37.71
C LEU A 412 107.68 47.35 36.94
N ASP A 413 107.03 47.23 35.78
CA ASP A 413 107.12 46.05 34.91
C ASP A 413 108.19 46.14 33.80
N GLY A 414 108.61 47.35 33.42
CA GLY A 414 109.74 47.59 32.52
C GLY A 414 109.42 47.63 31.03
N ASP A 415 108.17 47.89 30.63
CA ASP A 415 107.80 48.00 29.21
C ASP A 415 108.24 49.31 28.54
N GLY A 416 108.42 50.37 29.33
CA GLY A 416 108.92 51.69 28.92
C GLY A 416 107.92 52.84 28.98
N PHE A 417 106.69 52.62 29.44
CA PHE A 417 105.81 53.67 29.95
C PHE A 417 106.14 53.96 31.44
N VAL A 418 105.30 54.74 32.13
CA VAL A 418 105.47 55.05 33.58
C VAL A 418 104.10 55.14 34.24
N ALA A 419 104.00 54.82 35.53
CA ALA A 419 102.73 54.68 36.29
C ALA A 419 101.71 55.84 36.23
N CYS A 420 102.07 57.01 35.69
CA CYS A 420 101.16 58.14 35.45
C CYS A 420 100.74 58.28 33.96
N MET A 421 101.01 57.27 33.15
CA MET A 421 100.65 57.12 31.73
C MET A 421 100.14 55.70 31.42
N GLU A 422 99.91 54.89 32.46
CA GLU A 422 99.55 53.48 32.39
C GLU A 422 98.41 53.20 33.35
N CYS A 423 97.49 52.35 32.91
CA CYS A 423 96.38 51.87 33.71
C CYS A 423 96.78 50.64 34.56
N ASN A 424 97.92 49.97 34.29
CA ASN A 424 98.46 48.89 35.11
C ASN A 424 99.99 48.71 34.99
N ASP A 425 100.76 49.53 35.71
CA ASP A 425 102.24 49.50 35.89
C ASP A 425 102.81 48.13 36.40
N GLY A 426 101.95 47.14 36.66
CA GLY A 426 102.34 45.78 37.02
C GLY A 426 102.26 44.76 35.88
N ASN A 427 101.83 45.15 34.67
CA ASN A 427 101.57 44.25 33.55
C ASN A 427 101.96 44.85 32.18
N ALA A 428 103.17 44.53 31.72
CA ALA A 428 103.80 44.93 30.44
C ALA A 428 103.06 44.53 29.14
N ALA A 429 101.82 44.04 29.24
CA ALA A 429 100.89 43.86 28.12
C ALA A 429 99.83 44.97 28.03
N VAL A 430 99.69 45.80 29.08
CA VAL A 430 98.64 46.80 29.29
C VAL A 430 99.28 48.19 29.27
N ASN A 431 99.33 48.82 28.10
CA ASN A 431 100.02 50.09 27.88
C ASN A 431 99.54 50.83 26.62
N PRO A 432 99.76 52.16 26.49
CA PRO A 432 99.39 53.01 25.34
C PRO A 432 99.90 52.64 23.92
N ALA A 433 100.44 51.45 23.71
CA ALA A 433 100.80 50.90 22.41
C ALA A 433 100.45 49.41 22.24
N ALA A 434 99.63 48.84 23.13
CA ALA A 434 99.04 47.51 22.96
C ALA A 434 98.00 47.50 21.83
N ALA A 435 97.27 46.40 21.72
CA ALA A 435 96.11 46.30 20.83
C ALA A 435 95.03 45.54 21.59
N GLU A 436 93.86 46.15 21.69
CA GLU A 436 92.68 45.61 22.35
C GLU A 436 92.38 44.16 21.94
N LEU A 437 92.14 43.34 22.96
CA LEU A 437 91.65 41.97 22.87
C LEU A 437 90.44 41.83 23.78
N CYS A 438 89.44 41.04 23.41
CA CYS A 438 88.22 40.84 24.20
C CYS A 438 88.50 40.03 25.49
N ASN A 439 89.02 40.69 26.53
CA ASN A 439 89.54 40.03 27.73
C ASN A 439 89.19 40.70 29.07
N GLY A 440 88.46 41.82 29.04
CA GLY A 440 88.03 42.58 30.22
C GLY A 440 89.09 43.52 30.76
N VAL A 441 90.06 43.92 29.93
CA VAL A 441 91.14 44.85 30.28
C VAL A 441 91.26 45.89 29.17
N ASP A 442 91.35 47.17 29.56
CA ASP A 442 91.78 48.28 28.70
C ASP A 442 93.28 48.06 28.40
N ASP A 443 93.58 47.23 27.40
CA ASP A 443 94.95 46.82 27.07
C ASP A 443 95.77 48.01 26.56
N ASP A 444 95.17 48.95 25.83
CA ASP A 444 95.83 50.14 25.28
C ASP A 444 95.67 51.43 26.12
N CYS A 445 95.04 51.34 27.29
CA CYS A 445 94.89 52.42 28.27
C CYS A 445 94.31 53.73 27.68
N ASP A 446 93.47 53.66 26.64
CA ASP A 446 92.78 54.82 26.07
C ASP A 446 91.44 55.13 26.77
N GLY A 447 90.98 54.21 27.62
CA GLY A 447 89.74 54.27 28.38
C GLY A 447 88.61 53.39 27.81
N ALA A 448 88.82 52.72 26.68
CA ALA A 448 87.88 51.77 26.09
C ALA A 448 88.28 50.32 26.37
N VAL A 449 87.65 49.70 27.37
CA VAL A 449 87.76 48.24 27.61
C VAL A 449 87.01 47.49 26.51
N ASP A 450 87.66 46.51 25.87
CA ASP A 450 87.06 45.56 24.90
C ASP A 450 86.18 46.20 23.78
N PRO A 451 86.64 47.21 23.02
CA PRO A 451 85.83 47.82 21.96
C PRO A 451 85.59 46.84 20.80
N ASP A 452 84.49 47.02 20.04
CA ASP A 452 84.11 46.20 18.87
C ASP A 452 85.19 46.12 17.76
N THR A 453 86.22 46.97 17.82
CA THR A 453 87.39 46.94 16.92
C THR A 453 88.57 46.10 17.43
N ALA A 454 88.44 45.41 18.57
CA ALA A 454 89.44 44.52 19.14
C ALA A 454 89.86 43.42 18.15
N ALA A 455 91.10 42.94 18.29
CA ALA A 455 91.72 42.09 17.27
C ALA A 455 91.13 40.67 17.18
N ASP A 456 90.36 40.24 18.18
CA ASP A 456 89.69 38.93 18.29
C ASP A 456 88.18 39.02 18.55
N ALA A 457 87.56 40.18 18.29
CA ALA A 457 86.10 40.34 18.29
C ALA A 457 85.43 39.31 17.36
N SER A 458 84.36 38.68 17.83
CA SER A 458 83.65 37.61 17.11
C SER A 458 82.53 38.18 16.25
N ASP A 459 82.18 37.47 15.18
CA ASP A 459 80.98 37.75 14.39
C ASP A 459 79.76 37.25 15.18
N TRP A 460 78.76 38.12 15.32
CA TRP A 460 77.44 37.86 15.89
C TRP A 460 76.38 38.15 14.82
N TYR A 461 75.36 37.31 14.72
CA TYR A 461 74.28 37.41 13.74
C TYR A 461 73.05 37.95 14.44
N ALA A 462 72.25 38.80 13.79
CA ALA A 462 71.00 39.26 14.38
C ALA A 462 70.15 38.05 14.76
N ASP A 463 69.34 38.19 15.80
CA ASP A 463 68.40 37.21 16.31
C ASP A 463 67.17 38.04 16.68
N VAL A 464 66.27 38.22 15.69
CA VAL A 464 65.18 39.21 15.77
C VAL A 464 63.92 38.63 16.40
N ASP A 465 63.72 37.30 16.34
CA ASP A 465 62.63 36.57 16.99
C ASP A 465 63.02 35.91 18.34
N SER A 466 64.32 35.84 18.66
CA SER A 466 64.88 35.36 19.94
C SER A 466 64.89 33.83 20.15
N ASP A 467 64.96 33.04 19.08
CA ASP A 467 65.00 31.57 19.15
C ASP A 467 66.39 30.96 19.49
N GLY A 468 67.47 31.73 19.28
CA GLY A 468 68.86 31.32 19.53
C GLY A 468 69.71 31.05 18.28
N PHE A 469 69.13 31.14 17.09
CA PHE A 469 69.76 31.17 15.78
C PHE A 469 69.72 32.62 15.23
N GLY A 470 70.21 32.85 14.01
CA GLY A 470 70.28 34.21 13.50
C GLY A 470 70.74 34.40 12.05
N ASP A 471 70.31 35.50 11.41
CA ASP A 471 70.48 35.75 9.96
C ASP A 471 71.96 35.79 9.53
N PRO A 472 72.46 34.82 8.72
CA PRO A 472 73.80 34.86 8.14
C PRO A 472 74.08 36.08 7.24
N ALA A 473 73.07 36.84 6.83
CA ALA A 473 73.18 38.09 6.08
C ALA A 473 73.30 39.35 6.96
N VAL A 474 72.97 39.30 8.27
CA VAL A 474 73.01 40.44 9.20
C VAL A 474 74.02 40.20 10.33
N ALA A 475 75.30 40.11 9.95
CA ALA A 475 76.40 39.97 10.90
C ALA A 475 76.97 41.32 11.40
N THR A 476 77.21 41.43 12.71
CA THR A 476 77.93 42.51 13.40
C THR A 476 79.09 41.92 14.20
N GLN A 477 80.24 42.59 14.22
CA GLN A 477 81.42 42.14 15.00
C GLN A 477 81.42 42.78 16.39
N SER A 478 81.57 42.01 17.46
CA SER A 478 81.66 42.52 18.84
C SER A 478 82.45 41.60 19.79
N CYS A 479 82.98 42.18 20.88
CA CYS A 479 83.63 41.44 21.97
C CYS A 479 82.66 40.79 22.95
N LEU A 480 81.47 41.35 23.10
CA LEU A 480 80.43 40.87 24.01
C LEU A 480 79.26 40.30 23.21
N SER A 481 78.45 39.46 23.84
CA SER A 481 77.14 39.09 23.31
C SER A 481 76.30 40.35 23.18
N LEU A 482 75.96 40.72 21.95
CA LEU A 482 75.11 41.87 21.67
C LEU A 482 73.64 41.45 21.87
N ALA A 483 72.84 42.27 22.55
CA ALA A 483 71.43 41.95 22.76
C ALA A 483 70.66 41.91 21.43
N GLY A 484 69.87 40.85 21.19
CA GLY A 484 69.24 40.57 19.90
C GLY A 484 70.21 40.07 18.82
N TYR A 485 71.30 39.41 19.23
CA TYR A 485 72.26 38.75 18.34
C TYR A 485 72.85 37.48 18.98
N VAL A 486 73.13 36.46 18.17
CA VAL A 486 73.73 35.18 18.58
C VAL A 486 74.98 34.79 17.78
N ALA A 487 75.61 33.68 18.15
CA ALA A 487 76.84 33.19 17.51
C ALA A 487 76.60 32.08 16.47
N ASP A 488 75.41 31.50 16.41
CA ASP A 488 75.01 30.62 15.31
C ASP A 488 74.45 31.45 14.14
N SER A 489 74.51 30.92 12.93
CA SER A 489 74.26 31.67 11.68
C SER A 489 73.45 30.86 10.67
N THR A 490 72.60 29.98 11.20
CA THR A 490 72.01 28.86 10.46
C THR A 490 70.51 28.98 10.27
N ASP A 491 69.94 30.10 10.71
CA ASP A 491 68.57 30.54 10.49
C ASP A 491 68.30 30.83 9.00
N CYS A 492 67.08 30.56 8.56
CA CYS A 492 66.57 30.82 7.23
C CYS A 492 65.44 31.87 7.14
N ASP A 493 64.75 32.21 8.24
CA ASP A 493 63.83 33.34 8.36
C ASP A 493 63.80 33.93 9.80
N ASP A 494 64.83 34.72 10.11
CA ASP A 494 65.15 35.52 11.34
C ASP A 494 64.03 36.39 11.93
N ALA A 495 62.81 36.31 11.39
CA ALA A 495 61.61 36.97 11.88
C ALA A 495 60.55 35.98 12.42
N ASP A 496 60.84 34.68 12.44
CA ASP A 496 59.94 33.62 12.87
C ASP A 496 60.65 32.54 13.70
N ALA A 497 60.44 32.58 15.02
CA ALA A 497 61.07 31.68 16.00
C ALA A 497 60.69 30.18 15.89
N THR A 498 59.93 29.79 14.87
CA THR A 498 59.74 28.38 14.49
C THR A 498 60.59 27.91 13.31
N ALA A 499 61.30 28.82 12.62
CA ALA A 499 62.03 28.56 11.38
C ALA A 499 63.55 28.38 11.60
N PHE A 500 63.94 27.30 12.30
CA PHE A 500 65.34 27.03 12.65
C PHE A 500 65.83 25.60 12.38
N PRO A 501 67.16 25.38 12.27
CA PRO A 501 67.77 24.07 12.01
C PRO A 501 67.27 22.91 12.88
N GLY A 502 66.42 22.07 12.30
CA GLY A 502 65.82 20.91 12.97
C GLY A 502 64.59 21.22 13.82
N ALA A 503 63.90 22.34 13.57
CA ALA A 503 62.51 22.53 13.95
C ALA A 503 61.61 21.42 13.33
N PRO A 504 60.40 21.19 13.85
CA PRO A 504 59.42 20.32 13.20
C PRO A 504 58.64 21.12 12.15
N GLU A 505 58.73 20.71 10.88
CA GLU A 505 57.90 21.23 9.78
C GLU A 505 56.40 21.24 10.13
N THR A 506 55.69 22.24 9.63
CA THR A 506 54.21 22.29 9.59
C THR A 506 53.70 22.52 8.17
N CYS A 507 52.44 22.18 7.89
CA CYS A 507 51.84 22.25 6.55
C CYS A 507 51.45 23.68 6.10
N ASP A 508 52.37 24.63 6.15
CA ASP A 508 52.13 26.04 5.78
C ASP A 508 52.92 26.53 4.55
N GLY A 509 53.89 25.74 4.08
CA GLY A 509 54.77 26.04 2.94
C GLY A 509 56.05 26.82 3.28
N ALA A 510 56.39 26.99 4.56
CA ALA A 510 57.71 27.40 5.04
C ALA A 510 58.73 26.23 4.99
N ASP A 511 60.01 26.53 5.24
CA ASP A 511 61.13 25.57 5.31
C ASP A 511 61.62 25.60 6.76
N ASP A 512 60.74 25.21 7.69
CA ASP A 512 60.87 25.43 9.14
C ASP A 512 62.19 24.85 9.69
N ASP A 513 62.61 23.67 9.23
CA ASP A 513 63.83 23.02 9.70
C ASP A 513 65.12 23.52 9.01
N CYS A 514 64.99 24.50 8.10
CA CYS A 514 66.02 25.09 7.25
C CYS A 514 66.85 24.08 6.43
N ASN A 515 66.32 22.89 6.11
CA ASN A 515 67.05 21.90 5.28
C ASN A 515 67.02 22.21 3.77
N GLY A 516 66.10 23.08 3.32
CA GLY A 516 65.90 23.46 1.93
C GLY A 516 64.73 22.74 1.25
N ALA A 517 63.78 22.20 2.02
CA ALA A 517 62.64 21.42 1.55
C ALA A 517 61.40 21.61 2.46
N ALA A 518 60.64 22.65 2.15
CA ALA A 518 59.34 22.93 2.76
C ALA A 518 58.40 21.71 2.83
N ASP A 519 57.73 21.59 3.97
CA ASP A 519 56.73 20.59 4.34
C ASP A 519 57.23 19.12 4.35
N ASP A 520 58.53 18.83 4.21
CA ASP A 520 59.02 17.47 3.87
C ASP A 520 58.92 16.40 4.98
N ALA A 521 58.60 16.83 6.20
CA ALA A 521 58.31 15.97 7.34
C ALA A 521 57.21 16.52 8.27
N ALA A 522 56.24 17.27 7.71
CA ALA A 522 55.26 18.05 8.48
C ALA A 522 54.52 17.26 9.57
N VAL A 523 54.49 17.77 10.80
CA VAL A 523 53.94 17.07 11.98
C VAL A 523 52.42 17.04 12.02
N ASP A 524 51.78 17.94 11.27
CA ASP A 524 50.33 18.05 11.05
C ASP A 524 49.90 17.51 9.67
N ALA A 525 50.80 16.84 8.94
CA ALA A 525 50.48 16.16 7.69
C ALA A 525 49.35 15.14 7.89
N ASN A 526 48.30 15.26 7.08
CA ASN A 526 47.18 14.33 7.09
C ASN A 526 47.62 12.97 6.54
N VAL A 527 47.04 11.90 7.07
CA VAL A 527 47.18 10.56 6.49
C VAL A 527 46.14 10.41 5.40
N TYR A 528 46.59 10.01 4.21
CA TYR A 528 45.74 9.66 3.08
C TYR A 528 45.98 8.19 2.69
N PHE A 529 44.93 7.53 2.22
CA PHE A 529 44.86 6.11 1.88
C PHE A 529 44.74 5.96 0.37
N ALA A 530 45.35 4.94 -0.21
CA ALA A 530 45.29 4.73 -1.65
C ALA A 530 43.84 4.49 -2.08
N ASP A 531 43.45 5.11 -3.19
CA ASP A 531 42.15 5.00 -3.84
C ASP A 531 42.43 4.63 -5.30
N ALA A 532 42.41 3.33 -5.60
CA ALA A 532 42.92 2.77 -6.86
C ALA A 532 41.84 2.50 -7.91
N ASP A 533 40.56 2.44 -7.52
CA ASP A 533 39.41 2.35 -8.43
C ASP A 533 38.61 3.67 -8.61
N ALA A 534 38.86 4.67 -7.74
CA ALA A 534 38.31 6.04 -7.76
C ALA A 534 36.85 6.18 -7.28
N ASP A 535 36.46 5.43 -6.23
CA ASP A 535 35.15 5.53 -5.58
C ASP A 535 35.09 6.56 -4.43
N ALA A 536 36.27 6.99 -3.93
CA ALA A 536 36.54 7.94 -2.85
C ALA A 536 36.65 7.39 -1.41
N PHE A 537 36.66 6.07 -1.24
CA PHE A 537 37.22 5.38 -0.07
C PHE A 537 38.65 4.89 -0.39
N GLY A 538 39.36 4.28 0.58
CA GLY A 538 40.72 3.81 0.31
C GLY A 538 41.33 2.84 1.32
N ASP A 539 42.36 2.12 0.87
CA ASP A 539 42.98 1.00 1.59
C ASP A 539 43.73 1.46 2.87
N ALA A 540 43.19 1.10 4.03
CA ALA A 540 43.82 1.28 5.34
C ALA A 540 45.24 0.68 5.47
N ALA A 541 45.59 -0.33 4.65
CA ALA A 541 46.91 -0.94 4.62
C ALA A 541 47.94 -0.18 3.74
N THR A 542 47.49 0.75 2.88
CA THR A 542 48.33 1.49 1.92
C THR A 542 48.15 3.00 2.07
N SER A 543 48.79 3.58 3.10
CA SER A 543 48.72 5.02 3.39
C SER A 543 50.02 5.80 3.17
N ILE A 544 49.87 7.12 3.05
CA ILE A 544 50.92 8.14 2.95
C ILE A 544 50.56 9.34 3.85
N SER A 545 51.55 10.03 4.40
CA SER A 545 51.35 11.33 5.06
C SER A 545 51.75 12.45 4.09
N ASP A 546 50.87 13.44 3.91
CA ASP A 546 51.08 14.60 3.04
C ASP A 546 50.23 15.79 3.57
N CYS A 547 50.54 17.02 3.16
CA CYS A 547 49.75 18.20 3.52
C CYS A 547 48.46 18.32 2.68
N SER A 548 48.41 17.67 1.52
CA SER A 548 47.21 17.63 0.67
C SER A 548 47.08 16.29 -0.03
N ALA A 549 45.83 15.83 -0.23
CA ALA A 549 45.53 14.52 -0.82
C ALA A 549 46.29 14.28 -2.14
N PRO A 550 47.24 13.33 -2.19
CA PRO A 550 47.94 13.01 -3.42
C PRO A 550 46.99 12.43 -4.48
N SER A 551 47.37 12.52 -5.76
CA SER A 551 46.53 11.95 -6.83
C SER A 551 46.42 10.43 -6.70
N GLY A 552 45.19 9.91 -6.54
CA GLY A 552 44.92 8.49 -6.27
C GLY A 552 45.01 8.11 -4.79
N TYR A 553 44.75 9.09 -3.92
CA TYR A 553 44.65 8.92 -2.48
C TYR A 553 43.52 9.79 -1.92
N VAL A 554 42.84 9.33 -0.87
CA VAL A 554 41.74 10.02 -0.17
C VAL A 554 41.93 9.99 1.34
N SER A 555 41.12 10.76 2.08
CA SER A 555 41.22 10.85 3.56
C SER A 555 40.46 9.77 4.31
N ASP A 556 39.53 9.08 3.65
CA ASP A 556 38.78 7.96 4.22
C ASP A 556 39.61 6.66 4.08
N SER A 557 39.52 5.76 5.06
CA SER A 557 40.27 4.50 5.09
C SER A 557 39.35 3.28 5.15
N SER A 558 38.08 3.44 4.81
CA SER A 558 37.02 2.48 5.15
C SER A 558 36.72 1.48 4.02
N ASP A 559 37.58 1.42 3.00
CA ASP A 559 37.46 0.49 1.87
C ASP A 559 37.95 -0.91 2.25
N CYS A 560 37.19 -1.95 1.87
CA CYS A 560 37.51 -3.34 2.10
C CYS A 560 38.02 -4.12 0.85
N ASP A 561 37.87 -3.58 -0.38
CA ASP A 561 38.57 -4.03 -1.60
C ASP A 561 38.80 -2.87 -2.61
N ASP A 562 39.89 -2.11 -2.40
CA ASP A 562 40.50 -1.01 -3.20
C ASP A 562 40.85 -1.38 -4.67
N ALA A 563 40.13 -2.34 -5.25
CA ALA A 563 40.18 -2.73 -6.65
C ALA A 563 38.80 -2.84 -7.30
N ASP A 564 37.69 -2.71 -6.55
CA ASP A 564 36.32 -2.74 -7.05
C ASP A 564 35.41 -1.71 -6.37
N ALA A 565 35.17 -0.59 -7.06
CA ALA A 565 34.33 0.57 -6.67
C ALA A 565 32.83 0.27 -6.41
N ALA A 566 32.47 -1.00 -6.23
CA ALA A 566 31.17 -1.46 -5.74
C ALA A 566 31.27 -2.09 -4.33
N VAL A 567 32.47 -2.13 -3.73
CA VAL A 567 32.82 -2.77 -2.46
C VAL A 567 33.38 -1.71 -1.49
N SER A 568 32.50 -0.90 -0.91
CA SER A 568 32.86 0.21 -0.02
C SER A 568 31.67 0.65 0.84
N PRO A 569 31.84 1.50 1.87
CA PRO A 569 30.73 2.03 2.71
C PRO A 569 29.63 2.84 2.01
N SER A 570 29.66 2.93 0.68
CA SER A 570 28.57 3.45 -0.15
C SER A 570 28.10 2.49 -1.25
N GLY A 571 28.69 1.30 -1.32
CA GLY A 571 28.18 0.15 -2.05
C GLY A 571 26.78 -0.21 -1.58
N GLY A 572 26.00 -0.82 -2.46
CA GLY A 572 24.71 -1.41 -2.10
C GLY A 572 24.88 -2.91 -2.07
N GLU A 573 24.58 -3.53 -0.93
CA GLU A 573 24.74 -4.97 -0.73
C GLU A 573 23.96 -5.79 -1.78
N VAL A 574 24.59 -6.86 -2.25
CA VAL A 574 24.00 -7.87 -3.13
C VAL A 574 24.43 -9.27 -2.70
N CYS A 575 23.57 -10.25 -2.93
CA CYS A 575 23.75 -11.64 -2.53
C CYS A 575 24.80 -12.41 -3.36
N ASP A 576 26.06 -11.95 -3.38
CA ASP A 576 27.15 -12.51 -4.19
C ASP A 576 28.31 -13.16 -3.40
N GLY A 577 28.28 -13.05 -2.07
CA GLY A 577 29.28 -13.59 -1.14
C GLY A 577 30.48 -12.68 -0.89
N VAL A 578 30.34 -11.38 -1.18
CA VAL A 578 31.24 -10.28 -0.84
C VAL A 578 30.49 -9.33 0.09
N ASP A 579 31.17 -8.83 1.12
CA ASP A 579 30.74 -7.72 1.98
C ASP A 579 30.86 -6.43 1.13
N ASN A 580 29.79 -6.03 0.42
CA ASN A 580 29.84 -4.92 -0.56
C ASN A 580 29.72 -3.55 0.09
N ASP A 581 29.14 -3.43 1.28
CA ASP A 581 29.06 -2.17 2.03
C ASP A 581 30.13 -2.03 3.14
N CYS A 582 30.99 -3.03 3.31
CA CYS A 582 32.09 -3.05 4.27
C CYS A 582 31.66 -2.90 5.75
N ASP A 583 30.40 -3.18 6.11
CA ASP A 583 29.94 -3.14 7.51
C ASP A 583 30.48 -4.29 8.38
N GLY A 584 31.00 -5.35 7.74
CA GLY A 584 31.61 -6.51 8.37
C GLY A 584 30.67 -7.71 8.53
N THR A 585 29.45 -7.62 8.02
CA THR A 585 28.59 -8.75 7.67
C THR A 585 28.72 -9.09 6.17
N THR A 586 27.84 -9.90 5.59
CA THR A 586 27.97 -10.46 4.23
C THR A 586 26.65 -11.14 3.86
N ASP A 587 26.06 -10.78 2.72
CA ASP A 587 24.79 -11.33 2.22
C ASP A 587 23.61 -11.14 3.21
N GLU A 588 23.42 -9.93 3.77
CA GLU A 588 22.34 -9.62 4.75
C GLU A 588 20.92 -9.51 4.15
N PRO A 589 19.86 -9.56 4.98
CA PRO A 589 18.47 -9.48 4.51
C PRO A 589 18.07 -8.19 3.78
N ASP A 590 18.80 -7.09 3.96
CA ASP A 590 18.61 -5.81 3.26
C ASP A 590 19.42 -5.67 1.96
N ALA A 591 20.18 -6.72 1.58
CA ALA A 591 20.77 -6.84 0.26
C ALA A 591 19.71 -6.67 -0.85
N SER A 592 20.06 -5.90 -1.88
CA SER A 592 19.11 -5.38 -2.86
C SER A 592 18.50 -6.43 -3.80
N ASP A 593 19.06 -7.64 -3.84
CA ASP A 593 18.51 -8.83 -4.51
C ASP A 593 18.21 -10.01 -3.56
N ALA A 594 18.15 -9.76 -2.24
CA ALA A 594 17.62 -10.72 -1.28
C ALA A 594 16.18 -11.12 -1.64
N THR A 595 15.84 -12.38 -1.39
CA THR A 595 14.56 -12.96 -1.78
C THR A 595 13.72 -13.33 -0.56
N PHE A 596 12.40 -13.28 -0.73
CA PHE A 596 11.48 -13.86 0.25
C PHE A 596 11.59 -15.39 0.24
N TRP A 597 11.55 -15.95 1.44
CA TRP A 597 11.45 -17.37 1.71
C TRP A 597 10.28 -17.57 2.68
N TYR A 598 9.49 -18.61 2.45
CA TYR A 598 8.27 -18.96 3.16
C TYR A 598 8.52 -20.23 3.96
N ALA A 599 7.97 -20.34 5.18
CA ALA A 599 8.18 -21.52 6.01
C ALA A 599 7.65 -22.78 5.31
N ASP A 600 8.42 -23.88 5.36
CA ASP A 600 8.11 -25.21 4.82
C ASP A 600 8.23 -26.20 6.00
N ALA A 601 7.20 -26.22 6.85
CA ALA A 601 7.23 -26.88 8.15
C ALA A 601 7.06 -28.40 8.09
N ASP A 602 6.55 -28.93 6.97
CA ASP A 602 6.42 -30.37 6.72
C ASP A 602 7.42 -30.96 5.71
N GLY A 603 8.04 -30.13 4.87
CA GLY A 603 9.16 -30.46 3.99
C GLY A 603 8.78 -30.92 2.58
N ASP A 604 7.68 -30.43 2.01
CA ASP A 604 7.18 -30.86 0.70
C ASP A 604 7.71 -30.02 -0.49
N GLY A 605 8.03 -28.75 -0.25
CA GLY A 605 8.58 -27.83 -1.25
C GLY A 605 7.76 -26.56 -1.52
N TYR A 606 6.55 -26.45 -0.95
CA TYR A 606 5.74 -25.24 -0.85
C TYR A 606 5.87 -24.65 0.57
N GLY A 607 5.36 -23.43 0.78
CA GLY A 607 5.42 -22.81 2.09
C GLY A 607 4.41 -21.69 2.33
N ASP A 608 4.20 -21.39 3.61
CA ASP A 608 3.17 -20.48 4.12
C ASP A 608 3.45 -19.01 3.76
N ALA A 609 2.58 -18.42 2.94
CA ALA A 609 2.63 -17.01 2.54
C ALA A 609 2.62 -16.02 3.73
N THR A 610 2.02 -16.41 4.86
CA THR A 610 1.91 -15.60 6.08
C THR A 610 3.15 -15.68 6.96
N VAL A 611 4.00 -16.70 6.80
CA VAL A 611 5.23 -16.92 7.57
C VAL A 611 6.47 -16.76 6.67
N ALA A 612 6.65 -15.54 6.18
CA ALA A 612 7.77 -15.17 5.31
C ALA A 612 8.97 -14.58 6.07
N THR A 613 10.17 -14.73 5.49
CA THR A 613 11.41 -14.07 5.90
C THR A 613 12.24 -13.69 4.67
N ILE A 614 13.15 -12.72 4.80
CA ILE A 614 14.01 -12.28 3.69
C ILE A 614 15.44 -12.78 3.93
N ALA A 615 16.04 -13.39 2.91
CA ALA A 615 17.43 -13.86 2.96
C ALA A 615 18.04 -14.04 1.56
N CYS A 616 19.36 -13.93 1.47
CA CYS A 616 20.12 -14.24 0.26
C CYS A 616 20.16 -15.74 -0.11
N SER A 617 19.83 -16.63 0.83
CA SER A 617 19.69 -18.06 0.55
C SER A 617 18.69 -18.72 1.49
N ALA A 618 18.06 -19.81 1.02
CA ALA A 618 17.06 -20.58 1.76
C ALA A 618 17.46 -20.83 3.21
N PRO A 619 16.74 -20.25 4.18
CA PRO A 619 16.84 -20.66 5.58
C PRO A 619 16.51 -22.15 5.72
N ALA A 620 16.91 -22.74 6.85
CA ALA A 620 16.52 -24.12 7.13
C ALA A 620 15.01 -24.18 7.40
N ASP A 621 14.32 -25.12 6.74
CA ASP A 621 12.88 -25.34 6.84
C ASP A 621 12.05 -24.16 6.23
N TYR A 622 12.57 -23.57 5.13
CA TYR A 622 11.94 -22.54 4.30
C TYR A 622 12.19 -22.76 2.78
N VAL A 623 11.27 -22.33 1.92
CA VAL A 623 11.31 -22.44 0.45
C VAL A 623 10.90 -21.13 -0.26
N ALA A 624 11.05 -21.06 -1.58
CA ALA A 624 10.77 -19.83 -2.36
C ALA A 624 9.37 -19.81 -3.01
N ASP A 625 8.60 -20.89 -2.88
CA ASP A 625 7.24 -21.01 -3.42
C ASP A 625 6.25 -20.80 -2.26
N ALA A 626 5.32 -19.86 -2.42
CA ALA A 626 4.50 -19.29 -1.33
C ALA A 626 3.06 -19.81 -1.32
N LEU A 627 2.82 -20.93 -2.00
CA LEU A 627 1.49 -21.35 -2.42
C LEU A 627 0.92 -22.50 -1.57
N ASP A 628 1.45 -22.72 -0.37
CA ASP A 628 0.91 -23.72 0.56
C ASP A 628 -0.34 -23.18 1.29
N CYS A 629 -1.39 -23.99 1.34
CA CYS A 629 -2.63 -23.69 2.05
C CYS A 629 -2.80 -24.47 3.38
N ASP A 630 -1.96 -25.48 3.68
CA ASP A 630 -1.80 -26.09 5.01
C ASP A 630 -0.35 -26.61 5.19
N ASP A 631 0.57 -25.71 5.55
CA ASP A 631 2.00 -25.95 5.90
C ASP A 631 2.19 -26.98 7.05
N GLY A 632 1.10 -27.49 7.65
CA GLY A 632 1.11 -28.63 8.55
C GLY A 632 0.97 -30.01 7.87
N ALA A 633 0.71 -30.07 6.56
CA ALA A 633 0.21 -31.25 5.87
C ALA A 633 0.71 -31.42 4.40
N ALA A 634 1.89 -32.05 4.24
CA ALA A 634 2.63 -32.42 3.01
C ALA A 634 1.90 -33.22 1.90
N ALA A 635 0.58 -33.28 1.94
CA ALA A 635 -0.32 -33.78 0.91
C ALA A 635 -1.26 -32.70 0.36
N VAL A 636 -1.28 -31.51 0.98
CA VAL A 636 -2.12 -30.34 0.70
C VAL A 636 -1.19 -29.26 0.15
N ASN A 637 -1.11 -29.11 -1.17
CA ASN A 637 -0.25 -28.14 -1.87
C ASN A 637 -0.58 -28.12 -3.38
N PRO A 638 -0.19 -27.08 -4.16
CA PRO A 638 -0.51 -26.96 -5.58
C PRO A 638 0.08 -28.01 -6.55
N ALA A 639 0.83 -28.99 -6.04
CA ALA A 639 1.28 -30.15 -6.81
C ALA A 639 0.75 -31.48 -6.26
N ALA A 640 -0.17 -31.44 -5.30
CA ALA A 640 -0.99 -32.54 -4.88
C ALA A 640 -1.92 -33.01 -6.02
N ALA A 641 -2.83 -33.92 -5.70
CA ALA A 641 -3.81 -34.38 -6.65
C ALA A 641 -5.13 -34.56 -5.92
N GLU A 642 -6.07 -33.70 -6.27
CA GLU A 642 -7.34 -33.52 -5.57
C GLU A 642 -8.08 -34.83 -5.24
N VAL A 643 -8.62 -34.90 -4.02
CA VAL A 643 -9.34 -36.06 -3.45
C VAL A 643 -10.83 -35.77 -3.25
N TRP A 644 -11.41 -34.86 -4.04
CA TRP A 644 -12.84 -34.66 -4.33
C TRP A 644 -13.85 -35.19 -3.30
N TYR A 645 -14.56 -34.25 -2.67
CA TYR A 645 -15.58 -34.43 -1.64
C TYR A 645 -15.06 -35.02 -0.32
N ASP A 646 -13.80 -34.75 -0.01
CA ASP A 646 -13.10 -35.14 1.21
C ASP A 646 -13.27 -34.07 2.31
N GLY A 647 -13.47 -32.81 1.91
CA GLY A 647 -13.56 -31.63 2.77
C GLY A 647 -12.23 -30.91 2.96
N VAL A 648 -11.25 -31.20 2.10
CA VAL A 648 -9.91 -30.60 2.04
C VAL A 648 -9.67 -30.21 0.59
N ASP A 649 -9.23 -28.97 0.36
CA ASP A 649 -8.70 -28.50 -0.92
C ASP A 649 -7.24 -28.96 -1.00
N ASP A 650 -7.00 -30.19 -1.46
CA ASP A 650 -5.68 -30.81 -1.47
C ASP A 650 -4.74 -30.08 -2.44
N ASP A 651 -5.22 -29.52 -3.57
CA ASP A 651 -4.37 -28.78 -4.53
C ASP A 651 -4.44 -27.23 -4.48
N CYS A 652 -5.04 -26.69 -3.42
CA CYS A 652 -5.05 -25.26 -3.09
C CYS A 652 -5.59 -24.35 -4.21
N ASP A 653 -6.47 -24.86 -5.07
CA ASP A 653 -7.08 -24.10 -6.18
C ASP A 653 -8.45 -23.51 -5.82
N GLY A 654 -8.96 -23.83 -4.61
CA GLY A 654 -10.24 -23.42 -4.07
C GLY A 654 -11.38 -24.41 -4.30
N ASN A 655 -11.11 -25.64 -4.77
CA ASN A 655 -12.14 -26.53 -5.29
C ASN A 655 -12.03 -28.02 -4.88
N ASP A 656 -12.75 -28.40 -3.82
CA ASP A 656 -13.03 -29.82 -3.43
C ASP A 656 -14.36 -30.35 -4.05
N ALA A 657 -15.08 -29.56 -4.87
CA ALA A 657 -16.52 -29.76 -5.10
C ALA A 657 -17.06 -29.63 -6.55
N ASP A 658 -16.22 -29.33 -7.54
CA ASP A 658 -16.46 -29.35 -9.00
C ASP A 658 -15.31 -30.16 -9.65
N ALA A 659 -15.53 -31.46 -9.85
CA ALA A 659 -14.49 -32.43 -10.20
C ALA A 659 -14.12 -32.48 -11.70
N ASP A 660 -14.81 -31.71 -12.55
CA ASP A 660 -14.54 -31.62 -13.99
C ASP A 660 -14.28 -30.19 -14.51
N LEU A 661 -14.39 -29.20 -13.64
CA LEU A 661 -14.00 -27.79 -13.79
C LEU A 661 -14.88 -27.02 -14.79
N ASP A 662 -16.20 -27.27 -14.77
CA ASP A 662 -17.18 -26.58 -15.60
C ASP A 662 -17.91 -25.42 -14.91
N GLY A 663 -17.79 -25.33 -13.58
CA GLY A 663 -18.38 -24.29 -12.73
C GLY A 663 -19.68 -24.67 -12.04
N TRP A 664 -20.16 -25.91 -12.15
CA TRP A 664 -21.41 -26.38 -11.53
C TRP A 664 -21.18 -27.39 -10.41
N LEU A 665 -21.61 -27.03 -9.20
CA LEU A 665 -21.45 -27.86 -8.01
C LEU A 665 -22.57 -28.91 -7.86
N TYR A 666 -22.24 -30.11 -7.40
CA TYR A 666 -23.26 -31.09 -6.95
C TYR A 666 -24.09 -30.51 -5.77
N PRO A 667 -25.43 -30.60 -5.76
CA PRO A 667 -26.29 -31.46 -6.59
C PRO A 667 -26.99 -30.73 -7.75
N ALA A 668 -26.55 -29.53 -8.13
CA ALA A 668 -27.06 -28.85 -9.32
C ALA A 668 -26.52 -29.54 -10.59
N ASP A 669 -25.23 -29.86 -10.59
CA ASP A 669 -24.69 -30.87 -11.49
C ASP A 669 -25.15 -32.28 -11.07
N CYS A 670 -25.70 -33.01 -12.04
CA CYS A 670 -26.19 -34.38 -11.91
C CYS A 670 -25.13 -35.45 -12.26
N ASN A 671 -23.99 -35.07 -12.84
CA ASN A 671 -22.83 -35.93 -13.11
C ASN A 671 -21.48 -35.16 -13.12
N ASP A 672 -21.19 -34.53 -11.98
CA ASP A 672 -19.93 -33.90 -11.51
C ASP A 672 -18.71 -34.84 -11.66
N ALA A 673 -18.23 -34.96 -12.90
CA ALA A 673 -17.21 -35.86 -13.46
C ALA A 673 -17.21 -35.85 -15.03
N ASP A 674 -18.16 -35.17 -15.67
CA ASP A 674 -18.28 -34.96 -17.12
C ASP A 674 -18.85 -33.56 -17.42
N ALA A 675 -17.95 -32.58 -17.63
CA ALA A 675 -18.16 -31.16 -17.99
C ALA A 675 -19.04 -30.88 -19.23
N THR A 676 -19.75 -31.88 -19.74
CA THR A 676 -20.78 -31.79 -20.77
C THR A 676 -22.19 -32.07 -20.23
N VAL A 677 -22.32 -32.34 -18.92
CA VAL A 677 -23.57 -32.62 -18.20
C VAL A 677 -23.66 -31.62 -17.04
N ASN A 678 -24.45 -30.55 -17.20
CA ASN A 678 -24.67 -29.52 -16.19
C ASN A 678 -25.92 -28.71 -16.52
N PRO A 679 -26.50 -27.91 -15.59
CA PRO A 679 -27.73 -27.15 -15.82
C PRO A 679 -27.77 -26.19 -17.03
N ASP A 680 -26.62 -25.77 -17.56
CA ASP A 680 -26.49 -24.88 -18.73
C ASP A 680 -26.12 -25.63 -20.02
N ALA A 681 -25.89 -26.95 -19.94
CA ALA A 681 -25.61 -27.79 -21.10
C ALA A 681 -26.80 -27.83 -22.07
N MET A 682 -26.51 -28.03 -23.35
CA MET A 682 -27.56 -28.11 -24.37
C MET A 682 -27.86 -29.57 -24.69
N GLU A 683 -29.09 -30.00 -24.44
CA GLU A 683 -29.52 -31.37 -24.72
C GLU A 683 -29.23 -31.80 -26.16
N THR A 684 -28.77 -33.05 -26.30
CA THR A 684 -28.42 -33.67 -27.59
C THR A 684 -29.28 -34.91 -27.81
N PRO A 685 -30.44 -34.78 -28.47
CA PRO A 685 -31.43 -35.85 -28.51
C PRO A 685 -30.92 -37.20 -29.04
N TYR A 686 -31.40 -38.24 -28.37
CA TYR A 686 -31.20 -39.67 -28.57
C TYR A 686 -29.80 -40.21 -28.25
N ASP A 687 -28.99 -39.52 -27.44
CA ASP A 687 -27.68 -40.03 -27.01
C ASP A 687 -27.71 -40.79 -25.66
N GLY A 688 -28.80 -40.62 -24.89
CA GLY A 688 -29.09 -41.32 -23.65
C GLY A 688 -28.53 -40.67 -22.39
N LEU A 689 -28.06 -39.42 -22.48
CA LEU A 689 -27.72 -38.55 -21.35
C LEU A 689 -28.91 -37.63 -21.01
N ASP A 690 -28.86 -37.06 -19.81
CA ASP A 690 -29.73 -35.98 -19.30
C ASP A 690 -28.74 -34.84 -19.07
N ALA A 691 -28.29 -34.24 -20.17
CA ALA A 691 -27.17 -33.32 -20.19
C ALA A 691 -27.49 -32.02 -19.45
N ASP A 692 -28.72 -31.49 -19.56
CA ASP A 692 -29.12 -30.25 -18.88
C ASP A 692 -29.62 -30.46 -17.43
N CYS A 693 -29.53 -31.70 -16.93
CA CYS A 693 -29.98 -32.14 -15.60
C CYS A 693 -31.45 -31.79 -15.27
N SER A 694 -32.28 -31.44 -16.27
CA SER A 694 -33.69 -31.09 -16.06
C SER A 694 -34.58 -32.30 -15.77
N GLY A 695 -34.09 -33.52 -16.02
CA GLY A 695 -34.90 -34.74 -15.99
C GLY A 695 -35.86 -34.81 -17.17
N GLY A 696 -35.50 -34.16 -18.28
CA GLY A 696 -36.23 -34.15 -19.55
C GLY A 696 -36.28 -35.53 -20.21
N SER A 697 -36.94 -35.60 -21.36
CA SER A 697 -36.92 -36.81 -22.20
C SER A 697 -35.95 -36.59 -23.35
N ASP A 698 -34.83 -37.33 -23.36
CA ASP A 698 -33.88 -37.46 -24.49
C ASP A 698 -34.54 -37.96 -25.80
N PHE A 699 -35.85 -38.22 -25.80
CA PHE A 699 -36.64 -38.64 -26.95
C PHE A 699 -37.64 -37.60 -27.46
N ASP A 700 -37.63 -36.37 -26.92
CA ASP A 700 -38.47 -35.21 -27.31
C ASP A 700 -37.56 -34.09 -27.84
N ALA A 701 -37.24 -34.12 -29.13
CA ALA A 701 -36.16 -33.29 -29.70
C ALA A 701 -36.59 -31.85 -30.09
N ASP A 702 -37.87 -31.50 -30.02
CA ASP A 702 -38.38 -30.14 -30.23
C ASP A 702 -39.04 -29.49 -29.00
N GLY A 703 -39.22 -30.25 -27.92
CA GLY A 703 -39.58 -29.76 -26.59
C GLY A 703 -41.08 -29.53 -26.39
N ASP A 704 -41.93 -30.23 -27.14
CA ASP A 704 -43.39 -30.07 -27.08
C ASP A 704 -44.06 -30.92 -25.98
N GLY A 705 -43.33 -31.90 -25.44
CA GLY A 705 -43.77 -32.83 -24.40
C GLY A 705 -44.16 -34.23 -24.88
N PHE A 706 -43.93 -34.58 -26.15
CA PHE A 706 -44.24 -35.90 -26.73
C PHE A 706 -42.99 -36.60 -27.29
N ASP A 707 -42.62 -37.74 -26.69
CA ASP A 707 -41.53 -38.58 -27.23
C ASP A 707 -41.79 -39.00 -28.70
N SER A 708 -40.71 -39.13 -29.46
CA SER A 708 -40.67 -39.66 -30.84
C SER A 708 -41.29 -41.06 -31.01
N GLU A 709 -42.14 -41.26 -32.02
CA GLU A 709 -42.69 -42.56 -32.43
C GLU A 709 -41.56 -43.55 -32.79
N ALA A 710 -40.42 -43.06 -33.28
CA ALA A 710 -39.25 -43.89 -33.59
C ALA A 710 -38.72 -44.65 -32.36
N PHE A 711 -38.91 -44.09 -31.16
CA PHE A 711 -38.54 -44.68 -29.86
C PHE A 711 -39.75 -45.22 -29.08
N GLY A 712 -40.97 -45.07 -29.63
CA GLY A 712 -42.21 -45.67 -29.12
C GLY A 712 -43.15 -44.68 -28.43
N GLY A 713 -42.89 -43.38 -28.58
CA GLY A 713 -43.78 -42.31 -28.18
C GLY A 713 -44.92 -42.04 -29.18
N SER A 714 -45.30 -40.78 -29.33
CA SER A 714 -46.47 -40.34 -30.08
C SER A 714 -46.26 -39.15 -31.03
N ASP A 715 -45.04 -38.65 -31.16
CA ASP A 715 -44.68 -37.66 -32.17
C ASP A 715 -44.21 -38.33 -33.48
N CYS A 716 -44.70 -37.90 -34.65
CA CYS A 716 -44.33 -38.47 -35.94
C CYS A 716 -43.35 -37.62 -36.78
N ASP A 717 -43.06 -36.38 -36.40
CA ASP A 717 -41.97 -35.55 -36.94
C ASP A 717 -41.36 -34.70 -35.81
N ASP A 718 -40.55 -35.37 -34.97
CA ASP A 718 -39.89 -34.94 -33.72
C ASP A 718 -38.91 -33.75 -33.86
N ALA A 719 -39.07 -32.94 -34.89
CA ALA A 719 -38.36 -31.71 -35.17
C ALA A 719 -39.32 -30.53 -35.45
N ASP A 720 -40.63 -30.73 -35.27
CA ASP A 720 -41.70 -29.76 -35.42
C ASP A 720 -42.78 -29.98 -34.34
N ALA A 721 -42.67 -29.20 -33.26
CA ALA A 721 -43.55 -29.10 -32.08
C ALA A 721 -45.05 -28.79 -32.35
N SER A 722 -45.50 -28.96 -33.59
CA SER A 722 -46.90 -28.95 -34.00
C SER A 722 -47.40 -30.29 -34.56
N THR A 723 -46.57 -31.34 -34.60
CA THR A 723 -46.79 -32.60 -35.36
C THR A 723 -46.87 -33.86 -34.47
N TYR A 724 -47.73 -33.83 -33.45
CA TYR A 724 -47.91 -34.91 -32.47
C TYR A 724 -49.31 -35.55 -32.55
N ALA A 725 -49.43 -36.80 -32.07
CA ALA A 725 -50.69 -37.55 -32.12
C ALA A 725 -51.86 -36.83 -31.41
N GLY A 726 -52.82 -36.34 -32.20
CA GLY A 726 -53.97 -35.57 -31.72
C GLY A 726 -53.80 -34.05 -31.75
N ALA A 727 -52.81 -33.52 -32.48
CA ALA A 727 -52.75 -32.11 -32.86
C ALA A 727 -54.02 -31.66 -33.63
N PRO A 728 -54.32 -30.35 -33.71
CA PRO A 728 -55.51 -29.87 -34.40
C PRO A 728 -55.31 -29.81 -35.92
N ASP A 729 -56.06 -30.61 -36.67
CA ASP A 729 -56.09 -30.58 -38.13
C ASP A 729 -56.46 -29.17 -38.66
N LEU A 730 -55.58 -28.60 -39.49
CA LEU A 730 -55.65 -27.23 -40.00
C LEU A 730 -56.26 -27.13 -41.41
N GLY A 731 -56.42 -28.25 -42.13
CA GLY A 731 -56.97 -28.28 -43.49
C GLY A 731 -56.16 -27.48 -44.51
N ASP A 732 -54.83 -27.55 -44.42
CA ASP A 732 -53.86 -26.85 -45.28
C ASP A 732 -53.03 -27.80 -46.18
N GLY A 733 -53.33 -29.10 -46.18
CA GLY A 733 -52.65 -30.13 -46.95
C GLY A 733 -51.47 -30.80 -46.25
N VAL A 734 -51.33 -30.63 -44.94
CA VAL A 734 -50.29 -31.23 -44.10
C VAL A 734 -50.91 -32.05 -42.96
N GLU A 735 -50.51 -33.32 -42.86
CA GLU A 735 -50.83 -34.20 -41.72
C GLU A 735 -50.09 -33.69 -40.48
N HIS A 736 -50.83 -33.22 -39.47
CA HIS A 736 -50.26 -32.77 -38.20
C HIS A 736 -50.55 -33.74 -37.04
N ASP A 737 -51.57 -34.60 -37.12
CA ASP A 737 -52.07 -35.40 -35.97
C ASP A 737 -51.70 -36.89 -35.99
N CYS A 738 -50.74 -37.28 -36.84
CA CYS A 738 -50.19 -38.64 -36.98
C CYS A 738 -51.29 -39.71 -37.28
N ASP A 739 -52.21 -39.39 -38.19
CA ASP A 739 -53.42 -40.14 -38.54
C ASP A 739 -53.44 -40.51 -40.04
N VAL A 740 -54.09 -41.61 -40.39
CA VAL A 740 -54.12 -42.16 -41.76
C VAL A 740 -55.20 -41.55 -42.69
N ARG A 741 -55.76 -40.39 -42.37
CA ARG A 741 -56.71 -39.65 -43.22
C ARG A 741 -55.99 -38.59 -44.05
N ASN A 742 -56.31 -38.56 -45.35
CA ASN A 742 -55.94 -37.46 -46.23
C ASN A 742 -57.02 -36.37 -46.11
N ASP A 743 -56.62 -35.12 -45.87
CA ASP A 743 -57.48 -33.97 -45.54
C ASP A 743 -58.26 -33.37 -46.75
N HIS A 744 -58.26 -34.06 -47.90
CA HIS A 744 -58.78 -33.59 -49.19
C HIS A 744 -60.11 -34.24 -49.66
N ASP A 745 -60.68 -35.19 -48.91
CA ASP A 745 -62.01 -35.80 -49.12
C ASP A 745 -62.83 -35.55 -47.84
N ARG A 746 -63.69 -34.53 -47.86
CA ARG A 746 -64.24 -33.96 -46.63
C ARG A 746 -65.55 -34.60 -46.19
N ASP A 747 -66.29 -35.21 -47.13
CA ASP A 747 -67.56 -35.87 -46.83
C ASP A 747 -67.54 -37.41 -46.94
N ASP A 748 -66.37 -37.99 -47.21
CA ASP A 748 -66.00 -39.40 -47.04
C ASP A 748 -66.70 -40.30 -48.09
N ASP A 749 -66.88 -39.77 -49.32
CA ASP A 749 -67.53 -40.46 -50.45
C ASP A 749 -66.55 -41.07 -51.47
N GLY A 750 -65.30 -40.62 -51.47
CA GLY A 750 -64.20 -41.13 -52.30
C GLY A 750 -63.83 -40.28 -53.52
N TYR A 751 -64.31 -39.03 -53.63
CA TYR A 751 -63.86 -38.05 -54.63
C TYR A 751 -63.29 -36.78 -53.97
N ASP A 752 -62.08 -36.37 -54.37
CA ASP A 752 -61.45 -35.16 -53.82
C ASP A 752 -62.13 -33.87 -54.37
N ASP A 753 -62.10 -32.78 -53.60
CA ASP A 753 -62.65 -31.45 -53.97
C ASP A 753 -62.02 -30.88 -55.27
N ALA A 754 -62.87 -30.46 -56.22
CA ALA A 754 -62.42 -29.78 -57.44
C ALA A 754 -61.66 -28.47 -57.19
N ALA A 755 -61.79 -27.82 -56.03
CA ALA A 755 -60.98 -26.67 -55.65
C ALA A 755 -59.49 -27.02 -55.47
N PHE A 756 -59.19 -28.27 -55.08
CA PHE A 756 -57.83 -28.80 -54.89
C PHE A 756 -57.38 -29.72 -56.03
N GLY A 757 -58.22 -29.90 -57.06
CA GLY A 757 -57.89 -30.56 -58.31
C GLY A 757 -58.45 -31.98 -58.47
N GLY A 758 -59.39 -32.37 -57.61
CA GLY A 758 -60.25 -33.54 -57.83
C GLY A 758 -61.37 -33.27 -58.83
N ASP A 759 -62.34 -34.19 -58.86
CA ASP A 759 -63.48 -34.15 -59.80
C ASP A 759 -64.83 -33.86 -59.09
N ASP A 760 -64.86 -33.70 -57.75
CA ASP A 760 -66.11 -33.43 -57.02
C ASP A 760 -66.54 -31.95 -57.09
N CYS A 761 -67.82 -31.69 -57.41
CA CYS A 761 -68.34 -30.33 -57.55
C CYS A 761 -69.11 -29.77 -56.34
N ASP A 762 -69.30 -30.54 -55.25
CA ASP A 762 -69.82 -30.11 -53.93
C ASP A 762 -69.33 -31.06 -52.80
N ASP A 763 -68.03 -31.00 -52.46
CA ASP A 763 -67.31 -31.73 -51.36
C ASP A 763 -67.82 -31.40 -49.91
N ALA A 764 -69.10 -31.08 -49.79
CA ALA A 764 -69.84 -31.06 -48.54
C ALA A 764 -71.13 -31.91 -48.62
N ASN A 765 -71.33 -32.63 -49.73
CA ASN A 765 -72.52 -33.37 -50.08
C ASN A 765 -72.26 -34.53 -51.09
N SER A 766 -71.77 -35.67 -50.57
CA SER A 766 -71.70 -37.08 -51.08
C SER A 766 -72.82 -37.66 -52.00
N ALA A 767 -73.77 -36.84 -52.42
CA ALA A 767 -74.81 -37.14 -53.40
C ALA A 767 -74.66 -36.35 -54.73
N ILE A 768 -73.68 -35.42 -54.82
CA ILE A 768 -73.35 -34.64 -56.01
C ILE A 768 -71.87 -34.92 -56.33
N ASN A 769 -71.62 -35.87 -57.24
CA ASN A 769 -70.28 -36.31 -57.59
C ASN A 769 -70.29 -36.96 -59.00
N PRO A 770 -69.13 -37.16 -59.66
CA PRO A 770 -69.05 -37.71 -61.02
C PRO A 770 -69.64 -39.12 -61.25
N ALA A 771 -70.09 -39.81 -60.20
CA ALA A 771 -70.74 -41.12 -60.27
C ALA A 771 -72.23 -41.09 -59.87
N ALA A 772 -72.81 -39.91 -59.63
CA ALA A 772 -74.22 -39.71 -59.39
C ALA A 772 -75.06 -39.96 -60.68
N THR A 773 -76.32 -39.52 -60.69
CA THR A 773 -77.19 -39.65 -61.87
C THR A 773 -78.30 -38.62 -61.84
N ASP A 774 -78.40 -37.83 -62.91
CA ASP A 774 -79.37 -36.74 -63.01
C ASP A 774 -80.85 -37.12 -62.90
N THR A 775 -81.61 -36.19 -62.31
CA THR A 775 -83.07 -36.24 -62.21
C THR A 775 -83.69 -35.10 -63.04
N TRP A 776 -84.12 -35.44 -64.26
CA TRP A 776 -84.68 -34.48 -65.22
C TRP A 776 -85.70 -33.50 -64.63
N TYR A 777 -85.49 -32.21 -64.93
CA TYR A 777 -86.35 -31.06 -64.59
C TYR A 777 -86.38 -30.63 -63.11
N ASP A 778 -85.34 -30.89 -62.32
CA ASP A 778 -85.20 -30.34 -60.96
C ASP A 778 -84.12 -29.25 -60.80
N GLY A 779 -83.30 -29.00 -61.84
CA GLY A 779 -82.31 -27.92 -61.89
C GLY A 779 -81.04 -28.16 -61.09
N ILE A 780 -80.69 -29.42 -60.81
CA ILE A 780 -79.40 -29.82 -60.21
C ILE A 780 -78.68 -30.72 -61.22
N ASP A 781 -77.48 -30.28 -61.64
CA ASP A 781 -76.47 -31.12 -62.30
C ASP A 781 -75.80 -31.95 -61.20
N ALA A 782 -76.19 -33.22 -61.08
CA ALA A 782 -75.78 -34.09 -59.99
C ALA A 782 -74.50 -34.87 -60.31
N ASP A 783 -74.25 -35.16 -61.60
CA ASP A 783 -73.06 -35.90 -62.06
C ASP A 783 -71.92 -35.01 -62.61
N CYS A 784 -72.02 -33.70 -62.39
CA CYS A 784 -71.01 -32.67 -62.68
C CYS A 784 -70.62 -32.61 -64.18
N ASP A 785 -71.49 -33.04 -65.10
CA ASP A 785 -71.19 -33.19 -66.54
C ASP A 785 -71.47 -31.94 -67.39
N GLY A 786 -72.27 -31.00 -66.89
CA GLY A 786 -72.55 -29.71 -67.50
C GLY A 786 -73.63 -29.70 -68.58
N SER A 787 -74.51 -30.71 -68.65
CA SER A 787 -75.63 -30.80 -69.61
C SER A 787 -76.95 -30.23 -69.07
N ASP A 788 -77.59 -29.29 -69.79
CA ASP A 788 -78.87 -28.65 -69.41
C ASP A 788 -80.03 -29.68 -69.26
N ASP A 789 -80.71 -29.70 -68.10
CA ASP A 789 -81.76 -30.67 -67.72
C ASP A 789 -83.12 -30.52 -68.47
N TYR A 790 -83.13 -29.88 -69.65
CA TYR A 790 -84.32 -29.40 -70.37
C TYR A 790 -84.38 -29.68 -71.89
N ASP A 791 -83.49 -30.50 -72.47
CA ASP A 791 -83.54 -30.95 -73.88
C ASP A 791 -83.51 -32.49 -73.91
N GLN A 792 -84.66 -33.16 -74.07
CA GLN A 792 -84.74 -34.62 -73.87
C GLN A 792 -84.40 -35.45 -75.11
N ASP A 793 -84.44 -34.88 -76.32
CA ASP A 793 -84.20 -35.61 -77.58
C ASP A 793 -82.91 -35.20 -78.34
N HIS A 794 -82.21 -34.20 -77.80
CA HIS A 794 -80.93 -33.67 -78.25
C HIS A 794 -80.97 -33.19 -79.71
N ASP A 795 -82.04 -32.48 -80.10
CA ASP A 795 -82.10 -31.70 -81.34
C ASP A 795 -81.59 -30.26 -81.20
N GLY A 796 -81.53 -29.74 -79.96
CA GLY A 796 -81.04 -28.41 -79.63
C GLY A 796 -82.12 -27.33 -79.52
N VAL A 797 -83.40 -27.70 -79.48
CA VAL A 797 -84.55 -26.81 -79.24
C VAL A 797 -85.22 -27.16 -77.91
N ARG A 798 -85.48 -26.16 -77.06
CA ARG A 798 -86.10 -26.37 -75.74
C ARG A 798 -87.62 -26.55 -75.85
N VAL A 799 -88.21 -27.22 -74.86
CA VAL A 799 -89.65 -27.53 -74.70
C VAL A 799 -90.63 -26.34 -74.83
N ASP A 800 -90.16 -25.09 -74.77
CA ASP A 800 -90.99 -23.90 -74.95
C ASP A 800 -91.07 -23.36 -76.39
N GLU A 801 -90.19 -23.81 -77.29
CA GLU A 801 -90.26 -23.57 -78.74
C GLU A 801 -90.56 -24.84 -79.57
N ASP A 802 -90.43 -26.04 -78.99
CA ASP A 802 -90.94 -27.30 -79.56
C ASP A 802 -92.41 -27.56 -79.18
N CYS A 803 -93.18 -28.13 -80.12
CA CYS A 803 -94.55 -28.58 -79.91
C CYS A 803 -94.67 -30.04 -79.41
N ASP A 804 -93.61 -30.85 -79.47
CA ASP A 804 -93.53 -32.19 -78.85
C ASP A 804 -92.05 -32.61 -78.61
N ASP A 805 -91.49 -32.19 -77.47
CA ASP A 805 -90.12 -32.41 -76.91
C ASP A 805 -89.76 -33.89 -76.64
N THR A 806 -90.31 -34.80 -77.46
CA THR A 806 -90.00 -36.23 -77.49
C THR A 806 -89.93 -36.81 -78.92
N ASP A 807 -90.16 -36.01 -79.98
CA ASP A 807 -90.19 -36.48 -81.39
C ASP A 807 -89.61 -35.47 -82.41
N ARG A 808 -88.28 -35.46 -82.51
CA ARG A 808 -87.38 -34.83 -83.51
C ARG A 808 -87.82 -34.71 -84.99
N GLU A 809 -88.91 -35.34 -85.44
CA GLU A 809 -89.39 -35.25 -86.83
C GLU A 809 -90.49 -34.17 -87.07
N ILE A 810 -90.96 -33.41 -86.07
CA ILE A 810 -92.06 -32.42 -86.23
C ILE A 810 -91.62 -30.96 -86.02
N ALA A 811 -90.97 -30.35 -87.03
CA ALA A 811 -90.53 -28.94 -86.96
C ALA A 811 -91.16 -28.01 -88.03
N LEU A 812 -91.73 -26.89 -87.57
CA LEU A 812 -92.08 -25.64 -88.29
C LEU A 812 -93.13 -25.65 -89.44
N ASP A 813 -94.42 -25.38 -89.13
CA ASP A 813 -95.29 -24.39 -89.84
C ASP A 813 -96.65 -24.18 -89.12
N CYS A 814 -96.84 -23.01 -88.47
CA CYS A 814 -98.15 -22.52 -88.00
C CYS A 814 -98.27 -21.00 -88.25
N ASP A 815 -99.09 -20.62 -89.22
CA ASP A 815 -99.14 -19.30 -89.87
C ASP A 815 -99.84 -18.15 -89.11
N SER A 816 -99.27 -16.94 -89.25
CA SER A 816 -99.87 -15.58 -89.18
C SER A 816 -100.24 -14.92 -87.83
N GLY A 817 -99.63 -13.76 -87.50
CA GLY A 817 -100.11 -12.92 -86.37
C GLY A 817 -99.41 -11.63 -85.87
N ASP A 818 -98.56 -10.93 -86.63
CA ASP A 818 -97.94 -9.61 -86.22
C ASP A 818 -98.96 -8.42 -86.34
N PRO A 819 -98.84 -7.19 -85.74
CA PRO A 819 -97.64 -6.55 -85.14
C PRO A 819 -97.80 -5.59 -83.91
N ALA A 820 -96.67 -4.94 -83.54
CA ALA A 820 -96.46 -3.61 -82.87
C ALA A 820 -96.23 -3.56 -81.33
N ASP A 821 -95.46 -2.63 -80.72
CA ASP A 821 -94.44 -1.62 -81.14
C ASP A 821 -93.86 -0.89 -79.88
N SER A 822 -92.59 -0.42 -79.92
CA SER A 822 -91.89 0.54 -79.01
C SER A 822 -91.72 0.21 -77.50
N GLY A 823 -90.64 0.60 -76.78
CA GLY A 823 -89.35 1.24 -77.11
C GLY A 823 -88.77 2.14 -75.97
N ASP A 824 -87.43 2.27 -75.88
CA ASP A 824 -86.63 3.35 -75.21
C ASP A 824 -86.66 3.49 -73.65
N SER A 825 -85.64 3.98 -72.89
CA SER A 825 -84.22 4.37 -73.14
C SER A 825 -83.36 4.47 -71.84
N GLY A 826 -82.05 4.17 -71.96
CA GLY A 826 -80.88 4.88 -71.35
C GLY A 826 -80.54 4.74 -69.85
N ASP A 827 -79.36 5.16 -69.34
CA ASP A 827 -78.00 5.42 -69.90
C ASP A 827 -77.02 5.80 -68.74
N THR A 828 -75.70 5.81 -68.99
CA THR A 828 -74.57 6.32 -68.17
C THR A 828 -74.07 5.46 -66.99
N GLY A 829 -72.76 5.20 -66.78
CA GLY A 829 -71.57 5.40 -67.64
C GLY A 829 -70.25 5.60 -66.85
N ASP A 830 -69.14 4.98 -67.35
CA ASP A 830 -67.70 5.41 -67.31
C ASP A 830 -67.05 5.86 -65.98
N SER A 831 -65.81 5.53 -65.54
CA SER A 831 -64.59 4.85 -66.07
C SER A 831 -63.89 4.15 -64.87
N GLY A 832 -62.71 3.52 -64.90
CA GLY A 832 -61.59 3.42 -65.87
C GLY A 832 -60.53 2.39 -65.40
N ASP A 833 -59.27 2.47 -65.85
CA ASP A 833 -58.23 1.42 -65.70
C ASP A 833 -56.76 1.98 -65.72
N SER A 834 -55.76 1.11 -65.46
CA SER A 834 -54.29 1.18 -65.61
C SER A 834 -53.47 1.83 -64.46
N GLY A 835 -52.28 1.33 -64.06
CA GLY A 835 -51.51 0.13 -64.45
C GLY A 835 -50.10 0.45 -64.98
N GLY A 836 -49.03 -0.18 -64.45
CA GLY A 836 -47.70 -0.25 -65.09
C GLY A 836 -46.46 -0.03 -64.22
N ASP A 837 -45.59 -1.05 -64.20
CA ASP A 837 -44.13 -1.05 -63.91
C ASP A 837 -43.36 -0.48 -65.16
N PRO A 838 -42.05 -0.05 -65.15
CA PRO A 838 -40.88 -0.94 -64.91
C PRO A 838 -39.53 -0.27 -64.45
N ASP A 839 -38.49 -1.13 -64.41
CA ASP A 839 -37.04 -0.98 -64.08
C ASP A 839 -36.13 0.09 -64.78
N ALA A 840 -35.00 0.31 -64.09
CA ALA A 840 -33.59 0.44 -64.57
C ALA A 840 -32.88 1.80 -64.93
N ASP A 841 -31.69 1.93 -64.33
CA ASP A 841 -30.40 2.53 -64.77
C ASP A 841 -30.25 4.02 -65.20
N ALA A 842 -29.45 4.79 -64.44
CA ALA A 842 -28.18 5.42 -64.90
C ALA A 842 -27.44 6.29 -63.85
N ASP A 843 -26.15 6.01 -63.64
CA ASP A 843 -25.08 6.80 -62.97
C ASP A 843 -24.29 7.63 -64.03
N PRO A 844 -23.32 8.55 -63.76
CA PRO A 844 -22.88 9.23 -62.52
C PRO A 844 -22.87 10.78 -62.57
N SER A 845 -22.69 11.44 -61.40
CA SER A 845 -21.43 12.16 -61.05
C SER A 845 -21.54 13.17 -59.89
N GLY A 846 -20.61 13.11 -58.94
CA GLY A 846 -19.96 14.31 -58.39
C GLY A 846 -20.14 14.63 -56.90
N ASP A 847 -19.08 14.34 -56.11
CA ASP A 847 -18.67 14.91 -54.82
C ASP A 847 -19.67 14.91 -53.63
N SER A 848 -19.28 14.62 -52.38
CA SER A 848 -17.92 14.56 -51.79
C SER A 848 -17.78 13.51 -50.68
N ALA A 849 -16.68 12.76 -50.72
CA ALA A 849 -16.12 11.94 -49.63
C ALA A 849 -15.70 12.81 -48.42
N ALA A 850 -15.41 12.35 -47.21
CA ALA A 850 -15.53 11.10 -46.43
C ALA A 850 -14.94 11.41 -45.03
N ALA A 851 -14.87 10.40 -44.15
CA ALA A 851 -14.39 10.49 -42.76
C ALA A 851 -12.95 11.02 -42.55
N THR A 852 -12.62 11.31 -41.27
CA THR A 852 -11.30 11.41 -40.55
C THR A 852 -11.32 12.58 -39.52
N PRO A 853 -10.34 12.74 -38.60
CA PRO A 853 -9.93 11.77 -37.58
C PRO A 853 -9.60 12.48 -36.22
N ASP A 854 -8.68 11.90 -35.46
CA ASP A 854 -8.04 12.34 -34.21
C ASP A 854 -7.43 13.76 -34.13
N ALA A 855 -7.14 14.11 -32.87
CA ALA A 855 -5.98 14.88 -32.37
C ALA A 855 -6.03 16.43 -32.25
N GLU A 856 -5.94 16.89 -31.00
CA GLU A 856 -5.07 18.00 -30.54
C GLU A 856 -4.37 17.47 -29.25
N CYS A 857 -3.03 17.39 -29.10
CA CYS A 857 -1.99 18.45 -29.08
C CYS A 857 -2.24 19.50 -27.97
N GLY A 858 -1.31 19.91 -27.11
CA GLY A 858 0.12 19.63 -26.85
C GLY A 858 0.56 20.63 -25.74
N GLY A 859 1.53 20.40 -24.86
CA GLY A 859 2.88 19.88 -25.10
C GLY A 859 3.88 21.04 -25.26
N CYS A 860 4.66 21.37 -24.21
CA CYS A 860 5.90 22.18 -24.29
C CYS A 860 6.69 22.11 -22.96
N ALA A 861 7.97 21.73 -23.03
CA ALA A 861 8.92 21.76 -21.93
C ALA A 861 10.04 22.80 -22.20
N ALA A 862 10.62 23.40 -21.14
CA ALA A 862 12.02 23.88 -21.09
C ALA A 862 12.37 24.52 -19.73
N ASP A 863 13.51 24.09 -19.16
CA ASP A 863 14.33 24.75 -18.12
C ASP A 863 15.29 25.80 -18.81
N PRO A 864 16.23 26.58 -18.18
CA PRO A 864 16.66 26.59 -16.77
C PRO A 864 17.01 27.97 -16.11
N SER A 865 17.35 27.89 -14.81
CA SER A 865 18.43 28.61 -14.09
C SER A 865 18.22 29.98 -13.37
N ALA A 866 18.70 29.99 -12.11
CA ALA A 866 19.39 31.04 -11.34
C ALA A 866 18.64 32.22 -10.65
N GLY A 867 18.78 32.30 -9.30
CA GLY A 867 19.27 33.54 -8.66
C GLY A 867 18.62 34.08 -7.37
N THR A 868 19.34 33.92 -6.24
CA THR A 868 19.50 34.88 -5.10
C THR A 868 18.34 35.24 -4.13
N LEU A 869 18.59 34.91 -2.85
CA LEU A 869 18.18 35.60 -1.59
C LEU A 869 18.78 37.04 -1.48
N PRO A 870 18.57 37.84 -0.39
CA PRO A 870 17.61 37.76 0.75
C PRO A 870 16.84 39.10 0.99
N ALA A 871 15.91 39.14 1.98
CA ALA A 871 15.69 40.34 2.81
C ALA A 871 14.83 40.09 4.08
N LEU A 872 15.37 40.45 5.25
CA LEU A 872 14.63 40.72 6.50
C LEU A 872 13.52 41.77 6.30
N LEU A 873 12.41 41.66 7.04
CA LEU A 873 11.84 42.84 7.74
C LEU A 873 10.88 42.50 8.88
N LEU A 874 11.11 43.18 10.01
CA LEU A 874 10.32 43.14 11.26
C LEU A 874 8.85 43.53 11.06
N ALA A 875 7.94 42.87 11.80
CA ALA A 875 6.65 43.43 12.17
C ALA A 875 6.18 42.99 13.58
N ALA A 876 6.52 43.77 14.60
CA ALA A 876 5.98 43.57 15.95
C ALA A 876 4.61 44.26 16.10
N ALA A 877 3.58 43.55 16.62
CA ALA A 877 2.46 44.21 17.31
C ALA A 877 1.57 43.29 18.18
N ALA A 878 1.49 43.66 19.47
CA ALA A 878 0.27 43.72 20.29
C ALA A 878 -0.40 42.44 20.83
N LEU A 879 0.04 42.10 22.05
CA LEU A 879 -0.76 41.59 23.17
C LEU A 879 -2.29 41.74 23.06
N ARG A 880 -3.02 40.65 23.36
CA ARG A 880 -4.28 40.73 24.12
C ARG A 880 -4.36 39.69 25.24
N ARG A 881 -4.11 40.16 26.47
CA ARG A 881 -4.52 39.46 27.70
C ARG A 881 -6.05 39.40 27.80
N ARG A 882 -6.60 38.23 28.15
CA ARG A 882 -7.73 38.14 29.09
C ARG A 882 -7.38 37.19 30.25
N ARG A 883 -8.16 37.29 31.32
CA ARG A 883 -7.80 36.85 32.68
C ARG A 883 -8.75 35.74 33.20
N PRO A 884 -8.39 35.03 34.30
CA PRO A 884 -8.85 33.66 34.57
C PRO A 884 -9.96 33.52 35.64
N SER A 885 -10.23 32.24 35.98
CA SER A 885 -10.76 31.69 37.26
C SER A 885 -12.29 31.50 37.39
N PRO A 886 -12.80 30.65 38.33
CA PRO A 886 -12.53 29.19 38.46
C PRO A 886 -13.78 28.36 38.92
N GLU A 887 -13.58 27.08 39.28
CA GLU A 887 -14.41 26.22 40.18
C GLU A 887 -15.83 25.72 39.72
N ALA A 888 -15.86 24.47 39.22
CA ALA A 888 -16.51 23.24 39.73
C ALA A 888 -17.64 23.29 40.83
N PRO A 889 -18.31 22.16 41.20
CA PRO A 889 -18.36 20.80 40.62
C PRO A 889 -19.79 20.22 40.42
N CYS A 890 -19.90 19.08 39.72
CA CYS A 890 -20.68 17.90 40.14
C CYS A 890 -20.15 16.67 39.40
#